data_AF-A0AAW0E0J7-F1
#
_entry.id   AF-A0AAW0E0J7-F1
#
_cell.length_a   1.000
_cell.length_b   1.000
_cell.length_c   1.000
_cell.angle_alpha   90.00
_cell.angle_beta   90.00
_cell.angle_gamma   90.00
#
_symmetry.space_group_name_H-M   'P 1'
#
loop_
_entity.id
_entity.type
_entity.pdbx_description
1 polymer ?
#
loop_
_entity_poly.entity_id
_entity_poly.type
_entity_poly.pdbx_seq_one_letter_code
_entity_poly.pdbx_strand_id
1 'polypeptide(L)'
;MSGSWTDGILLKVLNVVLYWLFLGSNIYTYASGTTYYGGKETYITPAPWAFLIWSLIHLLLLGTIIYQFTAAGKGVIIDGISWRFPLLVLLNSIYVNVWIKGHYIVAFVFSLFVSSAVTHVYYSVKKYHLAESIADELFVHLPFSLYHGWTTVLVIITAFQAFGVNAATTHAGIWTKVFVFLALFFLEGTAATYAFSTPEGDLPASIAIAWSLFAIFAQQTGSGFVHWSSLVFAILALVWVSKGVYGLFIRSRGGVRLHDEELSREIMGAFYRRLYPFKSIFHWLNHEPTPSDLFLKREIAYNLPDDVVVRYNSFNDCDEFKKQVCKVVPTRFEIGPVYTSRPRDRKTARKGAFNPTRRELVFDIDMTDYDPIRTCCSDADICKRCWSFISAAVRVLDTSIRDQFGYEHLLWVYSGRRGIHLWISDPEAMDLTDEQRKAIVNWLTIIPKDESKRLNVRFGSRGLPASLQPSLEQLAMLFSDLILCDQDCFGTETGYEALLKLIPDSRVVESLRNQWESSNSSSEDKWKEFKTEIKHYPKGSSQRAALTAAMEDIILQYTYPRLDENVSKKRNHLLKAPFCIHPKTGRVCVPVDPKKIDEFDPMEVPTVHQLLAELDTVAENSEHHSGENHFLSVCLRYDYLNRVDWERTSLKPYVDWLDKHNERIMGEVRKEKRSPGSFAFYTGLASGLVSSDMSW
;
A
#
# COMPACT_ATOMS: atom_id res chain seq x y z
N MET A 1 7.22 -29.86 -7.95
CA MET A 1 8.22 -30.95 -7.89
C MET A 1 9.07 -30.68 -6.67
N SER A 2 9.02 -31.53 -5.65
CA SER A 2 9.89 -31.42 -4.48
C SER A 2 11.34 -31.73 -4.90
N GLY A 3 12.25 -30.79 -4.64
CA GLY A 3 13.67 -31.00 -4.91
C GLY A 3 14.24 -32.14 -4.06
N SER A 4 15.18 -32.90 -4.61
CA SER A 4 15.86 -33.97 -3.87
C SER A 4 16.71 -33.37 -2.75
N TRP A 5 16.89 -34.11 -1.63
CA TRP A 5 17.78 -33.68 -0.55
C TRP A 5 19.25 -33.55 -1.03
N THR A 6 19.60 -34.21 -2.15
CA THR A 6 20.90 -34.12 -2.82
C THR A 6 21.08 -32.85 -3.66
N ASP A 7 20.04 -32.04 -3.86
CA ASP A 7 20.17 -30.79 -4.60
C ASP A 7 21.08 -29.81 -3.85
N GLY A 8 22.07 -29.24 -4.55
CA GLY A 8 23.03 -28.31 -3.96
C GLY A 8 23.99 -28.96 -2.95
N ILE A 9 24.20 -30.28 -3.03
CA ILE A 9 24.99 -31.05 -2.05
C ILE A 9 26.40 -30.51 -1.82
N LEU A 10 27.07 -30.00 -2.86
CA LEU A 10 28.40 -29.39 -2.75
C LEU A 10 28.39 -28.23 -1.74
N LEU A 11 27.41 -27.32 -1.87
CA LEU A 11 27.29 -26.17 -0.99
C LEU A 11 26.88 -26.58 0.42
N LYS A 12 25.99 -27.58 0.56
CA LYS A 12 25.61 -28.14 1.87
C LYS A 12 26.80 -28.72 2.62
N VAL A 13 27.61 -29.53 1.96
CA VAL A 13 28.83 -30.12 2.55
C VAL A 13 29.84 -29.03 2.89
N LEU A 14 30.02 -28.05 2.00
CA LEU A 14 30.92 -26.92 2.25
C LEU A 14 30.49 -26.10 3.48
N ASN A 15 29.19 -25.83 3.62
CA ASN A 15 28.62 -25.14 4.79
C ASN A 15 28.93 -25.90 6.09
N VAL A 16 28.81 -27.23 6.09
CA VAL A 16 29.14 -28.08 7.24
C VAL A 16 30.63 -27.96 7.59
N VAL A 17 31.52 -28.13 6.61
CA VAL A 17 32.98 -28.07 6.83
C VAL A 17 33.40 -26.71 7.36
N LEU A 18 32.93 -25.63 6.75
CA LEU A 18 33.30 -24.27 7.15
C LEU A 18 32.68 -23.85 8.48
N TYR A 19 31.49 -24.35 8.83
CA TYR A 19 30.93 -24.16 10.16
C TYR A 19 31.84 -24.75 11.24
N TRP A 20 32.37 -25.96 11.05
CA TRP A 20 33.28 -26.57 12.03
C TRP A 20 34.63 -25.85 12.12
N LEU A 21 35.15 -25.34 10.99
CA LEU A 21 36.33 -24.47 11.00
C LEU A 21 36.08 -23.19 11.81
N PHE A 22 34.94 -22.56 11.60
CA PHE A 22 34.53 -21.35 12.30
C PHE A 22 34.31 -21.58 13.79
N LEU A 23 33.59 -22.63 14.16
CA LEU A 23 33.41 -23.05 15.55
C LEU A 23 34.75 -23.33 16.21
N GLY A 24 35.62 -24.10 15.56
CA GLY A 24 36.97 -24.38 16.04
C GLY A 24 37.80 -23.11 16.25
N SER A 25 37.72 -22.14 15.34
CA SER A 25 38.44 -20.87 15.47
C SER A 25 37.98 -20.05 16.68
N ASN A 26 36.69 -20.05 17.01
CA ASN A 26 36.14 -19.33 18.16
C ASN A 26 36.34 -20.09 19.49
N ILE A 27 36.22 -21.43 19.49
CA ILE A 27 36.52 -22.26 20.66
C ILE A 27 38.01 -22.13 21.03
N TYR A 28 38.90 -22.12 20.04
CA TYR A 28 40.33 -21.91 20.27
C TYR A 28 40.60 -20.58 20.99
N THR A 29 39.88 -19.50 20.66
CA THR A 29 39.96 -18.21 21.37
C THR A 29 39.63 -18.33 22.85
N TYR A 30 38.65 -19.16 23.21
CA TYR A 30 38.22 -19.37 24.58
C TYR A 30 39.16 -20.33 25.35
N ALA A 31 39.56 -21.42 24.70
CA ALA A 31 40.41 -22.47 25.28
C ALA A 31 41.88 -22.04 25.43
N SER A 32 42.39 -21.14 24.58
CA SER A 32 43.77 -20.65 24.64
C SER A 32 44.04 -19.69 25.80
N GLY A 33 43.02 -19.30 26.58
CA GLY A 33 43.14 -18.56 27.85
C GLY A 33 43.79 -17.16 27.78
N THR A 34 44.21 -16.70 26.59
CA THR A 34 45.14 -15.58 26.43
C THR A 34 44.47 -14.29 25.95
N THR A 35 43.24 -14.33 25.44
CA THR A 35 42.73 -13.23 24.59
C THR A 35 41.64 -12.33 25.18
N TYR A 36 40.81 -12.82 26.12
CA TYR A 36 39.86 -11.94 26.82
C TYR A 36 40.46 -11.21 28.02
N TYR A 37 41.62 -11.67 28.49
CA TYR A 37 42.34 -11.11 29.63
C TYR A 37 43.73 -10.55 29.28
N GLY A 38 44.25 -10.79 28.05
CA GLY A 38 45.64 -10.44 27.68
C GLY A 38 45.82 -9.58 26.41
N GLY A 39 44.73 -9.21 25.72
CA GLY A 39 44.78 -8.31 24.56
C GLY A 39 44.94 -6.83 24.93
N LYS A 40 45.09 -5.95 23.93
CA LYS A 40 45.10 -4.49 24.16
C LYS A 40 43.73 -4.06 24.68
N GLU A 41 43.66 -3.71 25.97
CA GLU A 41 42.46 -3.18 26.59
C GLU A 41 42.26 -1.71 26.21
N THR A 42 41.05 -1.34 25.82
CA THR A 42 40.69 0.02 25.42
C THR A 42 39.45 0.47 26.18
N TYR A 43 39.12 1.76 26.09
CA TYR A 43 37.97 2.34 26.77
C TYR A 43 36.59 1.95 26.18
N ILE A 44 36.55 1.04 25.19
CA ILE A 44 35.32 0.41 24.68
C ILE A 44 35.35 -1.12 24.88
N THR A 45 36.40 -1.67 25.50
CA THR A 45 36.53 -3.11 25.70
C THR A 45 35.44 -3.60 26.66
N PRO A 46 34.58 -4.55 26.26
CA PRO A 46 33.54 -5.09 27.12
C PRO A 46 34.12 -6.13 28.10
N ALA A 47 33.34 -6.43 29.14
CA ALA A 47 33.66 -7.51 30.06
C ALA A 47 33.73 -8.87 29.31
N PRO A 48 34.60 -9.81 29.74
CA PRO A 48 34.80 -11.09 29.04
C PRO A 48 33.53 -11.91 28.79
N TRP A 49 32.56 -11.83 29.70
CA TRP A 49 31.28 -12.53 29.56
C TRP A 49 30.46 -12.06 28.36
N ALA A 50 30.73 -10.87 27.80
CA ALA A 50 30.05 -10.37 26.59
C ALA A 50 30.16 -11.35 25.44
N PHE A 51 31.32 -11.99 25.33
CA PHE A 51 31.66 -12.89 24.23
C PHE A 51 30.96 -14.26 24.32
N LEU A 52 30.23 -14.56 25.40
CA LEU A 52 29.35 -15.73 25.48
C LEU A 52 28.22 -15.70 24.45
N ILE A 53 27.91 -14.52 23.87
CA ILE A 53 27.01 -14.40 22.73
C ILE A 53 27.46 -15.26 21.54
N TRP A 54 28.77 -15.50 21.38
CA TRP A 54 29.27 -16.43 20.37
C TRP A 54 28.74 -17.84 20.60
N SER A 55 28.69 -18.33 21.83
CA SER A 55 28.16 -19.67 22.13
C SER A 55 26.71 -19.81 21.66
N LEU A 56 25.90 -18.76 21.86
CA LEU A 56 24.51 -18.71 21.38
C LEU A 56 24.44 -18.67 19.84
N ILE A 57 25.23 -17.81 19.18
CA ILE A 57 25.29 -17.72 17.72
C ILE A 57 25.69 -19.07 17.11
N HIS A 58 26.72 -19.75 17.66
CA HIS A 58 27.17 -21.04 17.16
C HIS A 58 26.13 -22.14 17.34
N LEU A 59 25.40 -22.14 18.47
CA LEU A 59 24.32 -23.09 18.71
C LEU A 59 23.18 -22.91 17.70
N LEU A 60 22.76 -21.67 17.45
CA LEU A 60 21.71 -21.37 16.49
C LEU A 60 22.16 -21.70 15.05
N LEU A 61 23.41 -21.39 14.70
CA LEU A 61 23.99 -21.74 13.41
C LEU A 61 24.17 -23.24 13.21
N LEU A 62 24.40 -24.03 14.27
CA LEU A 62 24.34 -25.50 14.18
C LEU A 62 22.96 -25.95 13.71
N GLY A 63 21.91 -25.33 14.27
CA GLY A 63 20.54 -25.49 13.82
C GLY A 63 20.38 -25.15 12.34
N THR A 64 20.92 -24.01 11.88
CA THR A 64 20.95 -23.63 10.45
C THR A 64 21.61 -24.71 9.58
N ILE A 65 22.75 -25.25 10.01
CA ILE A 65 23.52 -26.28 9.30
C ILE A 65 22.76 -27.61 9.21
N ILE A 66 21.94 -27.95 10.19
CA ILE A 66 21.06 -29.12 10.13
C ILE A 66 19.84 -28.81 9.25
N TYR A 67 19.25 -27.62 9.41
CA TYR A 67 18.03 -27.20 8.75
C TYR A 67 18.15 -27.12 7.23
N GLN A 68 19.33 -26.79 6.68
CA GLN A 68 19.56 -26.72 5.23
C GLN A 68 19.28 -28.03 4.46
N PHE A 69 19.22 -29.18 5.16
CA PHE A 69 18.88 -30.47 4.56
C PHE A 69 17.37 -30.72 4.41
N THR A 70 16.55 -29.86 5.01
CA THR A 70 15.09 -29.86 4.81
C THR A 70 14.70 -29.11 3.53
N ALA A 71 13.48 -29.31 3.04
CA ALA A 71 12.99 -28.61 1.85
C ALA A 71 12.91 -27.09 2.06
N ALA A 72 12.39 -26.65 3.22
CA ALA A 72 12.27 -25.25 3.60
C ALA A 72 13.66 -24.61 3.80
N GLY A 73 14.53 -25.26 4.60
CA GLY A 73 15.88 -24.77 4.84
C GLY A 73 16.76 -24.72 3.59
N LYS A 74 16.59 -25.65 2.63
CA LYS A 74 17.27 -25.57 1.32
C LYS A 74 16.88 -24.27 0.59
N GLY A 75 15.58 -23.97 0.49
CA GLY A 75 15.07 -22.80 -0.22
C GLY A 75 15.67 -21.48 0.29
N VAL A 76 15.90 -21.37 1.60
CA VAL A 76 16.45 -20.15 2.18
C VAL A 76 17.98 -20.18 2.25
N ILE A 77 18.59 -21.26 2.75
CA ILE A 77 20.03 -21.31 3.05
C ILE A 77 20.86 -21.59 1.79
N ILE A 78 20.40 -22.50 0.93
CA ILE A 78 21.14 -22.91 -0.27
C ILE A 78 20.81 -22.00 -1.45
N ASP A 79 19.52 -21.80 -1.71
CA ASP A 79 19.08 -21.05 -2.89
C ASP A 79 19.12 -19.52 -2.62
N GLY A 80 18.79 -19.08 -1.40
CA GLY A 80 18.80 -17.67 -0.99
C GLY A 80 20.18 -17.16 -0.55
N ILE A 81 20.63 -17.58 0.64
CA ILE A 81 21.90 -17.15 1.23
C ILE A 81 23.06 -17.57 0.33
N SER A 82 23.04 -18.82 -0.14
CA SER A 82 23.98 -19.37 -1.12
C SER A 82 25.45 -19.24 -0.64
N TRP A 83 26.39 -19.00 -1.56
CA TRP A 83 27.84 -18.88 -1.32
C TRP A 83 28.25 -17.79 -0.31
N ARG A 84 27.31 -16.93 0.12
CA ARG A 84 27.56 -15.88 1.10
C ARG A 84 27.80 -16.44 2.50
N PHE A 85 27.16 -17.56 2.86
CA PHE A 85 27.42 -18.20 4.14
C PHE A 85 28.86 -18.72 4.23
N PRO A 86 29.36 -19.59 3.32
CA PRO A 86 30.76 -19.99 3.25
C PRO A 86 31.75 -18.82 3.36
N LEU A 87 31.50 -17.75 2.59
CA LEU A 87 32.34 -16.56 2.58
C LEU A 87 32.36 -15.88 3.96
N LEU A 88 31.19 -15.70 4.59
CA LEU A 88 31.07 -15.11 5.92
C LEU A 88 31.87 -15.90 6.96
N VAL A 89 31.68 -17.22 7.03
CA VAL A 89 32.37 -18.03 8.03
C VAL A 89 33.89 -18.07 7.82
N LEU A 90 34.34 -18.14 6.55
CA LEU A 90 35.76 -18.08 6.22
C LEU A 90 36.40 -16.73 6.61
N LEU A 91 35.76 -15.62 6.23
CA LEU A 91 36.23 -14.28 6.60
C LEU A 91 36.31 -14.11 8.11
N ASN A 92 35.34 -14.64 8.85
CA ASN A 92 35.36 -14.57 10.31
C ASN A 92 36.48 -15.40 10.92
N SER A 93 36.75 -16.61 10.41
CA SER A 93 37.88 -17.41 10.89
C SER A 93 39.22 -16.70 10.68
N ILE A 94 39.38 -15.99 9.55
CA ILE A 94 40.58 -15.18 9.30
C ILE A 94 40.64 -14.00 10.27
N TYR A 95 39.54 -13.26 10.43
CA TYR A 95 39.43 -12.16 11.39
C TYR A 95 39.87 -12.59 12.80
N VAL A 96 39.28 -13.67 13.32
CA VAL A 96 39.57 -14.18 14.67
C VAL A 96 41.04 -14.58 14.80
N ASN A 97 41.62 -15.27 13.80
CA ASN A 97 43.03 -15.68 13.86
C ASN A 97 43.99 -14.48 13.92
N VAL A 98 43.73 -13.45 13.09
CA VAL A 98 44.54 -12.24 13.03
C VAL A 98 44.38 -11.40 14.30
N TRP A 99 43.16 -11.35 14.83
CA TRP A 99 42.84 -10.65 16.07
C TRP A 99 43.56 -11.25 17.28
N ILE A 100 43.55 -12.59 17.43
CA ILE A 100 44.24 -13.29 18.52
C ILE A 100 45.76 -13.05 18.48
N LYS A 101 46.34 -12.95 17.28
CA LYS A 101 47.78 -12.67 17.09
C LYS A 101 48.16 -11.21 17.40
N GLY A 102 47.21 -10.36 17.75
CA GLY A 102 47.45 -8.95 18.07
C GLY A 102 47.65 -8.03 16.85
N HIS A 103 47.38 -8.50 15.64
CA HIS A 103 47.48 -7.69 14.42
C HIS A 103 46.21 -6.84 14.21
N TYR A 104 45.95 -5.89 15.13
CA TYR A 104 44.65 -5.22 15.22
C TYR A 104 44.25 -4.38 13.99
N ILE A 105 45.20 -3.77 13.28
CA ILE A 105 44.88 -3.02 12.03
C ILE A 105 44.36 -3.97 10.95
N VAL A 106 45.02 -5.12 10.77
CA VAL A 106 44.59 -6.12 9.80
C VAL A 106 43.28 -6.77 10.25
N ALA A 107 43.12 -7.02 11.56
CA ALA A 107 41.87 -7.49 12.13
C ALA A 107 40.72 -6.50 11.88
N PHE A 108 40.95 -5.19 11.96
CA PHE A 108 39.93 -4.18 11.64
C PHE A 108 39.49 -4.24 10.17
N VAL A 109 40.43 -4.42 9.23
CA VAL A 109 40.08 -4.59 7.81
C VAL A 109 39.21 -5.83 7.62
N PHE A 110 39.58 -6.97 8.23
CA PHE A 110 38.77 -8.18 8.13
C PHE A 110 37.43 -8.06 8.87
N SER A 111 37.32 -7.30 9.97
CA SER A 111 36.03 -7.09 10.63
C SER A 111 35.06 -6.31 9.76
N LEU A 112 35.54 -5.38 8.92
CA LEU A 112 34.72 -4.71 7.91
C LEU A 112 34.23 -5.67 6.81
N PHE A 113 35.09 -6.60 6.35
CA PHE A 113 34.67 -7.64 5.40
C PHE A 113 33.65 -8.61 6.01
N VAL A 114 33.86 -9.02 7.25
CA VAL A 114 32.88 -9.83 8.00
C VAL A 114 31.57 -9.09 8.14
N SER A 115 31.61 -7.81 8.55
CA SER A 115 30.44 -6.94 8.66
C SER A 115 29.68 -6.85 7.34
N SER A 116 30.37 -6.56 6.24
CA SER A 116 29.74 -6.51 4.91
C SER A 116 29.10 -7.84 4.51
N ALA A 117 29.78 -8.97 4.75
CA ALA A 117 29.26 -10.30 4.44
C ALA A 117 28.02 -10.62 5.28
N VAL A 118 28.04 -10.37 6.60
CA VAL A 118 26.88 -10.63 7.47
C VAL A 118 25.73 -9.68 7.16
N THR A 119 25.99 -8.42 6.82
CA THR A 119 24.94 -7.47 6.39
C THR A 119 24.26 -7.96 5.11
N HIS A 120 25.02 -8.48 4.14
CA HIS A 120 24.41 -9.03 2.92
C HIS A 120 23.59 -10.28 3.20
N VAL A 121 24.04 -11.18 4.09
CA VAL A 121 23.26 -12.35 4.49
C VAL A 121 21.99 -11.92 5.24
N TYR A 122 22.12 -11.05 6.24
CA TYR A 122 21.02 -10.48 7.02
C TYR A 122 19.98 -9.81 6.13
N TYR A 123 20.39 -8.93 5.22
CA TYR A 123 19.48 -8.26 4.29
C TYR A 123 18.83 -9.25 3.33
N SER A 124 19.58 -10.25 2.85
CA SER A 124 19.02 -11.26 1.97
C SER A 124 17.94 -12.08 2.65
N VAL A 125 18.16 -12.47 3.91
CA VAL A 125 17.18 -13.20 4.73
C VAL A 125 15.98 -12.30 5.02
N LYS A 126 16.19 -11.12 5.62
CA LYS A 126 15.08 -10.23 6.02
C LYS A 126 14.24 -9.72 4.84
N LYS A 127 14.83 -9.49 3.66
CA LYS A 127 14.12 -8.92 2.51
C LYS A 127 13.50 -9.97 1.58
N TYR A 128 14.19 -11.09 1.34
CA TYR A 128 13.78 -12.03 0.29
C TYR A 128 13.17 -13.32 0.85
N HIS A 129 13.22 -13.56 2.16
CA HIS A 129 12.71 -14.78 2.79
C HIS A 129 12.00 -14.44 4.09
N LEU A 130 10.67 -14.31 4.09
CA LEU A 130 9.89 -14.16 5.33
C LEU A 130 9.86 -15.51 6.08
N ALA A 131 9.82 -15.48 7.41
CA ALA A 131 9.73 -16.69 8.21
C ALA A 131 8.37 -17.36 8.01
N GLU A 132 8.34 -18.54 7.36
CA GLU A 132 7.11 -19.31 7.12
C GLU A 132 6.78 -20.24 8.30
N SER A 133 7.74 -20.43 9.21
CA SER A 133 7.62 -21.29 10.38
C SER A 133 8.47 -20.83 11.57
N ILE A 134 8.17 -21.36 12.75
CA ILE A 134 9.03 -21.18 13.94
C ILE A 134 10.45 -21.72 13.68
N ALA A 135 10.59 -22.75 12.84
CA ALA A 135 11.90 -23.29 12.46
C ALA A 135 12.69 -22.30 11.59
N ASP A 136 12.05 -21.59 10.67
CA ASP A 136 12.69 -20.53 9.87
C ASP A 136 13.11 -19.36 10.77
N GLU A 137 12.24 -18.95 11.68
CA GLU A 137 12.57 -17.89 12.64
C GLU A 137 13.76 -18.28 13.52
N LEU A 138 13.74 -19.50 14.09
CA LEU A 138 14.76 -19.97 15.03
C LEU A 138 16.11 -20.30 14.35
N PHE A 139 16.09 -20.91 13.17
CA PHE A 139 17.30 -21.43 12.51
C PHE A 139 17.78 -20.58 11.34
N VAL A 140 17.06 -19.52 10.96
CA VAL A 140 17.51 -18.60 9.90
C VAL A 140 17.49 -17.16 10.40
N HIS A 141 16.34 -16.61 10.79
CA HIS A 141 16.25 -15.19 11.13
C HIS A 141 17.01 -14.83 12.41
N LEU A 142 16.79 -15.59 13.48
CA LEU A 142 17.40 -15.38 14.79
C LEU A 142 18.94 -15.40 14.75
N PRO A 143 19.63 -16.44 14.20
CA PRO A 143 21.09 -16.47 14.18
C PRO A 143 21.71 -15.31 13.38
N PHE A 144 21.18 -14.99 12.20
CA PHE A 144 21.76 -13.95 11.36
C PHE A 144 21.46 -12.54 11.86
N SER A 145 20.31 -12.30 12.49
CA SER A 145 20.01 -11.04 13.19
C SER A 145 20.96 -10.82 14.38
N LEU A 146 21.09 -11.84 15.25
CA LEU A 146 21.97 -11.78 16.40
C LEU A 146 23.44 -11.58 15.98
N TYR A 147 23.88 -12.28 14.92
CA TYR A 147 25.23 -12.15 14.39
C TYR A 147 25.48 -10.77 13.76
N HIS A 148 24.51 -10.20 13.05
CA HIS A 148 24.62 -8.86 12.48
C HIS A 148 24.76 -7.77 13.56
N GLY A 149 23.92 -7.83 14.60
CA GLY A 149 24.01 -6.93 15.77
C GLY A 149 25.37 -7.05 16.48
N TRP A 150 25.82 -8.27 16.75
CA TRP A 150 27.12 -8.52 17.40
C TRP A 150 28.31 -8.05 16.55
N THR A 151 28.28 -8.28 15.24
CA THR A 151 29.38 -7.86 14.34
C THR A 151 29.52 -6.35 14.29
N THR A 152 28.41 -5.61 14.39
CA THR A 152 28.44 -4.15 14.50
C THR A 152 29.26 -3.70 15.71
N VAL A 153 29.10 -4.37 16.85
CA VAL A 153 29.89 -4.12 18.07
C VAL A 153 31.35 -4.50 17.86
N LEU A 154 31.63 -5.66 17.25
CA LEU A 154 33.00 -6.12 17.00
C LEU A 154 33.80 -5.17 16.11
N VAL A 155 33.17 -4.56 15.10
CA VAL A 155 33.84 -3.55 14.26
C VAL A 155 34.31 -2.38 15.12
N ILE A 156 33.46 -1.89 16.03
CA ILE A 156 33.80 -0.80 16.96
C ILE A 156 34.91 -1.22 17.91
N ILE A 157 34.80 -2.37 18.58
CA ILE A 157 35.84 -2.88 19.49
C ILE A 157 37.19 -2.98 18.76
N THR A 158 37.18 -3.56 17.56
CA THR A 158 38.40 -3.77 16.78
C THR A 158 38.99 -2.44 16.29
N ALA A 159 38.17 -1.45 15.95
CA ALA A 159 38.63 -0.11 15.59
C ALA A 159 39.39 0.57 16.75
N PHE A 160 38.87 0.47 17.98
CA PHE A 160 39.55 1.00 19.15
C PHE A 160 40.82 0.23 19.49
N GLN A 161 40.87 -1.08 19.28
CA GLN A 161 42.11 -1.84 19.45
C GLN A 161 43.16 -1.45 18.40
N ALA A 162 42.74 -1.22 17.15
CA ALA A 162 43.63 -0.80 16.08
C ALA A 162 44.19 0.62 16.31
N PHE A 163 43.35 1.58 16.69
CA PHE A 163 43.69 3.00 16.65
C PHE A 163 43.62 3.74 18.00
N GLY A 164 42.96 3.15 19.00
CA GLY A 164 42.77 3.74 20.33
C GLY A 164 43.98 3.57 21.26
N VAL A 165 43.90 4.17 22.45
CA VAL A 165 44.93 4.04 23.49
C VAL A 165 44.74 2.76 24.32
N ASN A 166 45.82 2.25 24.90
CA ASN A 166 45.75 1.14 25.85
C ASN A 166 45.34 1.67 27.24
N ALA A 167 44.18 1.24 27.74
CA ALA A 167 43.62 1.69 29.01
C ALA A 167 44.44 1.26 30.23
N ALA A 168 45.23 0.18 30.11
CA ALA A 168 46.11 -0.28 31.19
C ALA A 168 47.33 0.63 31.41
N THR A 169 47.76 1.37 30.39
CA THR A 169 48.98 2.19 30.43
C THR A 169 48.72 3.68 30.31
N THR A 170 47.55 4.08 29.81
CA THR A 170 47.28 5.47 29.42
C THR A 170 45.88 5.89 29.81
N HIS A 171 45.78 6.96 30.60
CA HIS A 171 44.50 7.53 31.00
C HIS A 171 43.72 8.12 29.80
N ALA A 172 42.38 8.09 29.88
CA ALA A 172 41.50 8.63 28.86
C ALA A 172 41.62 10.17 28.74
N GLY A 173 42.29 10.62 27.68
CA GLY A 173 42.29 12.02 27.26
C GLY A 173 40.94 12.48 26.69
N ILE A 174 40.82 13.77 26.39
CA ILE A 174 39.58 14.39 25.89
C ILE A 174 39.10 13.70 24.60
N TRP A 175 39.99 13.52 23.62
CA TRP A 175 39.64 12.87 22.36
C TRP A 175 39.22 11.41 22.51
N THR A 176 39.88 10.66 23.41
CA THR A 176 39.47 9.30 23.73
C THR A 176 38.04 9.27 24.27
N LYS A 177 37.69 10.17 25.19
CA LYS A 177 36.34 10.29 25.74
C LYS A 177 35.32 10.64 24.66
N VAL A 178 35.63 11.60 23.78
CA VAL A 178 34.75 12.00 22.66
C VAL A 178 34.50 10.83 21.71
N PHE A 179 35.54 10.13 21.27
CA PHE A 179 35.37 9.00 20.35
C PHE A 179 34.61 7.84 20.99
N VAL A 180 34.87 7.53 22.26
CA VAL A 180 34.10 6.51 23.00
C VAL A 180 32.63 6.92 23.07
N PHE A 181 32.33 8.18 23.39
CA PHE A 181 30.95 8.65 23.43
C PHE A 181 30.25 8.53 22.08
N LEU A 182 30.91 8.94 20.99
CA LEU A 182 30.38 8.80 19.63
C LEU A 182 30.14 7.34 19.24
N ALA A 183 31.03 6.43 19.65
CA ALA A 183 30.86 5.00 19.43
C ALA A 183 29.67 4.43 20.19
N LEU A 184 29.48 4.81 21.47
CA LEU A 184 28.33 4.43 22.26
C LEU A 184 27.01 4.97 21.66
N PHE A 185 27.01 6.24 21.24
CA PHE A 185 25.88 6.87 20.57
C PHE A 185 25.54 6.17 19.26
N PHE A 186 26.54 5.82 18.44
CA PHE A 186 26.33 5.07 17.21
C PHE A 186 25.72 3.69 17.47
N LEU A 187 26.22 2.96 18.46
CA LEU A 187 25.66 1.66 18.84
C LEU A 187 24.21 1.80 19.33
N GLU A 188 23.91 2.81 20.14
CA GLU A 188 22.55 3.08 20.60
C GLU A 188 21.60 3.43 19.45
N GLY A 189 21.99 4.33 18.54
CA GLY A 189 21.20 4.68 17.37
C GLY A 189 20.98 3.48 16.44
N THR A 190 21.95 2.56 16.37
CA THR A 190 21.79 1.30 15.64
C THR A 190 20.80 0.37 16.34
N ALA A 191 20.84 0.26 17.67
CA ALA A 191 19.87 -0.52 18.45
C ALA A 191 18.43 0.02 18.30
N ALA A 192 18.27 1.35 18.27
CA ALA A 192 17.01 2.01 17.96
C ALA A 192 16.55 1.67 16.53
N THR A 193 17.45 1.76 15.54
CA THR A 193 17.16 1.42 14.15
C THR A 193 16.64 -0.02 14.02
N TYR A 194 17.24 -0.99 14.71
CA TYR A 194 16.72 -2.37 14.76
C TYR A 194 15.32 -2.42 15.39
N ALA A 195 15.10 -1.75 16.52
CA ALA A 195 13.81 -1.73 17.19
C ALA A 195 12.70 -1.09 16.34
N PHE A 196 13.01 -0.17 15.42
CA PHE A 196 12.06 0.48 14.53
C PHE A 196 12.07 -0.03 13.09
N SER A 197 12.94 -0.99 12.75
CA SER A 197 13.05 -1.55 11.39
C SER A 197 11.80 -2.28 10.91
N THR A 198 10.98 -2.77 11.85
CA THR A 198 9.69 -3.45 11.62
C THR A 198 8.72 -3.04 12.74
N PRO A 199 7.39 -3.23 12.56
CA PRO A 199 6.41 -2.96 13.61
C PRO A 199 6.74 -3.68 14.93
N GLU A 200 7.19 -4.94 14.85
CA GLU A 200 7.63 -5.76 15.98
C GLU A 200 9.04 -5.35 16.45
N GLY A 201 9.91 -4.92 15.54
CA GLY A 201 11.31 -4.62 15.79
C GLY A 201 12.20 -5.86 15.69
N ASP A 202 13.48 -5.67 15.36
CA ASP A 202 14.46 -6.75 15.26
C ASP A 202 15.13 -7.02 16.61
N LEU A 203 14.41 -7.76 17.46
CA LEU A 203 14.78 -7.99 18.84
C LEU A 203 16.19 -8.61 19.04
N PRO A 204 16.62 -9.65 18.30
CA PRO A 204 17.92 -10.29 18.54
C PRO A 204 19.11 -9.34 18.31
N ALA A 205 19.08 -8.54 17.24
CA ALA A 205 20.13 -7.57 16.96
C ALA A 205 20.18 -6.45 18.02
N SER A 206 19.02 -5.94 18.47
CA SER A 206 18.94 -4.96 19.57
C SER A 206 19.46 -5.54 20.89
N ILE A 207 19.16 -6.81 21.19
CA ILE A 207 19.67 -7.51 22.39
C ILE A 207 21.20 -7.62 22.33
N ALA A 208 21.79 -7.98 21.19
CA ALA A 208 23.25 -8.09 21.06
C ALA A 208 23.96 -6.77 21.40
N ILE A 209 23.41 -5.65 20.95
CA ILE A 209 23.96 -4.33 21.24
C ILE A 209 23.74 -3.95 22.71
N ALA A 210 22.54 -4.13 23.25
CA ALA A 210 22.25 -3.82 24.65
C ALA A 210 23.14 -4.63 25.61
N TRP A 211 23.29 -5.94 25.35
CA TRP A 211 24.19 -6.84 26.06
C TRP A 211 25.63 -6.33 26.07
N SER A 212 26.09 -5.84 24.92
CA SER A 212 27.45 -5.31 24.76
C SER A 212 27.65 -4.00 25.51
N LEU A 213 26.68 -3.09 25.48
CA LEU A 213 26.75 -1.80 26.20
C LEU A 213 26.82 -2.02 27.73
N PHE A 214 26.06 -2.98 28.27
CA PHE A 214 26.18 -3.38 29.67
C PHE A 214 27.56 -3.96 30.00
N ALA A 215 28.12 -4.76 29.09
CA ALA A 215 29.44 -5.33 29.31
C ALA A 215 30.54 -4.26 29.29
N ILE A 216 30.42 -3.24 28.44
CA ILE A 216 31.33 -2.08 28.43
C ILE A 216 31.21 -1.33 29.75
N PHE A 217 29.99 -1.04 30.22
CA PHE A 217 29.77 -0.44 31.53
C PHE A 217 30.45 -1.23 32.67
N ALA A 218 30.25 -2.55 32.69
CA ALA A 218 30.78 -3.42 33.74
C ALA A 218 32.32 -3.47 33.77
N GLN A 219 32.96 -3.41 32.60
CA GLN A 219 34.43 -3.45 32.49
C GLN A 219 35.07 -2.08 32.74
N GLN A 220 34.47 -1.02 32.23
CA GLN A 220 35.10 0.30 32.17
C GLN A 220 34.95 1.06 33.49
N THR A 221 35.80 0.80 34.47
CA THR A 221 35.80 1.48 35.79
C THR A 221 36.86 2.59 35.91
N GLY A 222 37.88 2.59 35.05
CA GLY A 222 39.02 3.52 35.12
C GLY A 222 38.73 4.97 34.69
N SER A 223 37.57 5.25 34.08
CA SER A 223 37.14 6.60 33.72
C SER A 223 35.66 6.79 34.04
N GLY A 224 35.36 7.66 35.00
CA GLY A 224 33.97 7.93 35.41
C GLY A 224 33.08 8.38 34.25
N PHE A 225 33.60 9.19 33.33
CA PHE A 225 32.85 9.62 32.14
C PHE A 225 32.45 8.44 31.25
N VAL A 226 33.39 7.55 30.91
CA VAL A 226 33.14 6.37 30.07
C VAL A 226 32.22 5.39 30.78
N HIS A 227 32.46 5.14 32.07
CA HIS A 227 31.64 4.25 32.90
C HIS A 227 30.17 4.66 32.87
N TRP A 228 29.88 5.89 33.31
CA TRP A 228 28.50 6.37 33.44
C TRP A 228 27.83 6.61 32.08
N SER A 229 28.57 7.06 31.07
CA SER A 229 28.03 7.20 29.72
C SER A 229 27.61 5.84 29.14
N SER A 230 28.41 4.79 29.35
CA SER A 230 28.08 3.43 28.92
C SER A 230 26.82 2.91 29.62
N LEU A 231 26.63 3.20 30.91
CA LEU A 231 25.41 2.84 31.63
C LEU A 231 24.17 3.53 31.05
N VAL A 232 24.25 4.85 30.79
CA VAL A 232 23.14 5.62 30.22
C VAL A 232 22.72 5.02 28.87
N PHE A 233 23.67 4.78 27.96
CA PHE A 233 23.38 4.16 26.67
C PHE A 233 22.88 2.73 26.81
N ALA A 234 23.38 1.94 27.77
CA ALA A 234 22.88 0.59 28.04
C ALA A 234 21.41 0.60 28.51
N ILE A 235 21.03 1.53 29.39
CA ILE A 235 19.65 1.70 29.84
C ILE A 235 18.74 2.15 28.69
N LEU A 236 19.18 3.10 27.85
CA LEU A 236 18.45 3.49 26.65
C LEU A 236 18.26 2.31 25.69
N ALA A 237 19.30 1.50 25.48
CA ALA A 237 19.20 0.30 24.67
C ALA A 237 18.18 -0.72 25.22
N LEU A 238 17.98 -0.80 26.55
CA LEU A 238 16.91 -1.62 27.12
C LEU A 238 15.51 -1.10 26.81
N VAL A 239 15.33 0.20 26.62
CA VAL A 239 14.04 0.75 26.17
C VAL A 239 13.71 0.21 24.79
N TRP A 240 14.70 0.11 23.90
CA TRP A 240 14.54 -0.45 22.56
C TRP A 240 14.26 -1.97 22.59
N VAL A 241 14.97 -2.71 23.44
CA VAL A 241 14.67 -4.13 23.69
C VAL A 241 13.25 -4.29 24.26
N SER A 242 12.85 -3.44 25.21
CA SER A 242 11.51 -3.46 25.81
C SER A 242 10.42 -3.16 24.79
N LYS A 243 10.65 -2.21 23.87
CA LYS A 243 9.77 -1.95 22.72
C LYS A 243 9.65 -3.20 21.83
N GLY A 244 10.77 -3.86 21.53
CA GLY A 244 10.77 -5.08 20.73
C GLY A 244 10.00 -6.23 21.39
N VAL A 245 10.20 -6.43 22.70
CA VAL A 245 9.46 -7.40 23.51
C VAL A 245 7.98 -7.04 23.58
N TYR A 246 7.63 -5.76 23.76
CA TYR A 246 6.25 -5.29 23.74
C TYR A 246 5.58 -5.51 22.38
N GLY A 247 6.29 -5.29 21.28
CA GLY A 247 5.85 -5.61 19.92
C GLY A 247 5.52 -7.11 19.78
N LEU A 248 6.43 -7.99 20.21
CA LEU A 248 6.22 -9.44 20.21
C LEU A 248 5.10 -9.89 21.16
N PHE A 249 4.94 -9.22 22.30
CA PHE A 249 3.91 -9.54 23.28
C PHE A 249 2.51 -9.12 22.82
N ILE A 250 2.39 -7.96 22.17
CA ILE A 250 1.15 -7.56 21.48
C ILE A 250 0.82 -8.59 20.41
N ARG A 251 1.80 -9.05 19.62
CA ARG A 251 1.61 -10.13 18.64
C ARG A 251 1.11 -11.44 19.30
N SER A 252 1.60 -11.76 20.49
CA SER A 252 1.25 -13.00 21.20
C SER A 252 -0.07 -12.96 21.98
N ARG A 253 -0.55 -11.78 22.42
CA ARG A 253 -1.79 -11.62 23.21
C ARG A 253 -2.95 -10.99 22.45
N GLY A 254 -2.65 -10.23 21.39
CA GLY A 254 -3.64 -9.61 20.54
C GLY A 254 -3.90 -10.48 19.32
N GLY A 255 -4.94 -11.31 19.42
CA GLY A 255 -5.78 -11.48 18.24
C GLY A 255 -6.19 -10.08 17.77
N VAL A 256 -5.91 -9.79 16.49
CA VAL A 256 -6.29 -8.57 15.75
C VAL A 256 -5.49 -7.30 16.11
N ARG A 257 -4.36 -7.12 15.41
CA ARG A 257 -3.95 -5.82 14.86
C ARG A 257 -3.74 -5.97 13.36
N LEU A 258 -4.72 -5.46 12.60
CA LEU A 258 -4.75 -5.41 11.14
C LEU A 258 -3.66 -4.48 10.60
N HIS A 259 -2.53 -5.01 10.16
CA HIS A 259 -1.73 -4.46 9.04
C HIS A 259 -1.01 -5.59 8.29
N ASP A 260 -1.24 -5.63 6.98
CA ASP A 260 -0.53 -6.31 5.88
C ASP A 260 -0.29 -7.83 5.90
N GLU A 261 -0.45 -8.56 7.01
CA GLU A 261 -0.36 -10.04 7.01
C GLU A 261 -1.64 -10.78 6.60
N GLU A 262 -2.79 -10.08 6.55
CA GLU A 262 -4.11 -10.72 6.34
C GLU A 262 -4.40 -11.09 4.87
N LEU A 263 -3.55 -10.67 3.92
CA LEU A 263 -3.63 -11.07 2.51
C LEU A 263 -2.29 -11.65 2.05
N SER A 264 -1.96 -12.80 2.64
CA SER A 264 -0.82 -13.59 2.21
C SER A 264 -0.94 -13.93 0.72
N ARG A 265 0.20 -14.21 0.08
CA ARG A 265 0.22 -14.76 -1.28
C ARG A 265 -0.62 -16.04 -1.42
N GLU A 266 -0.82 -16.77 -0.33
CA GLU A 266 -1.62 -17.99 -0.30
C GLU A 266 -3.11 -17.70 -0.51
N ILE A 267 -3.62 -16.61 0.08
CA ILE A 267 -4.99 -16.14 -0.11
C ILE A 267 -5.16 -15.50 -1.49
N MET A 268 -4.27 -14.57 -1.85
CA MET A 268 -4.37 -13.84 -3.12
C MET A 268 -4.16 -14.71 -4.35
N GLY A 269 -3.31 -15.74 -4.26
CA GLY A 269 -3.03 -16.67 -5.34
C GLY A 269 -4.28 -17.45 -5.76
N ALA A 270 -5.03 -18.00 -4.80
CA ALA A 270 -6.27 -18.71 -5.06
C ALA A 270 -7.35 -17.76 -5.63
N PHE A 271 -7.48 -16.56 -5.06
CA PHE A 271 -8.40 -15.54 -5.55
C PHE A 271 -8.16 -15.20 -7.03
N TYR A 272 -6.93 -14.85 -7.43
CA TYR A 272 -6.66 -14.56 -8.83
C TYR A 272 -6.92 -15.77 -9.73
N ARG A 273 -6.51 -16.97 -9.31
CA ARG A 273 -6.65 -18.17 -10.14
C ARG A 273 -8.10 -18.54 -10.44
N ARG A 274 -8.96 -18.42 -9.41
CA ARG A 274 -10.32 -18.98 -9.39
C ARG A 274 -11.41 -17.91 -9.54
N LEU A 275 -11.27 -16.79 -8.84
CA LEU A 275 -12.35 -15.82 -8.64
C LEU A 275 -12.23 -14.55 -9.47
N TYR A 276 -11.02 -14.06 -9.75
CA TYR A 276 -10.86 -12.81 -10.49
C TYR A 276 -11.40 -12.93 -11.93
N PRO A 277 -12.33 -12.06 -12.37
CA PRO A 277 -13.03 -12.19 -13.65
C PRO A 277 -12.18 -11.64 -14.83
N PHE A 278 -11.05 -12.30 -15.11
CA PHE A 278 -10.10 -11.87 -16.15
C PHE A 278 -10.74 -11.64 -17.52
N LYS A 279 -11.68 -12.51 -17.91
CA LYS A 279 -12.37 -12.39 -19.21
C LYS A 279 -13.24 -11.15 -19.29
N SER A 280 -14.01 -10.85 -18.24
CA SER A 280 -14.86 -9.66 -18.15
C SER A 280 -14.01 -8.38 -18.15
N ILE A 281 -12.88 -8.38 -17.42
CA ILE A 281 -11.94 -7.25 -17.42
C ILE A 281 -11.26 -7.08 -18.78
N PHE A 282 -10.87 -8.18 -19.42
CA PHE A 282 -10.31 -8.14 -20.77
C PHE A 282 -11.32 -7.57 -21.77
N HIS A 283 -12.56 -8.05 -21.78
CA HIS A 283 -13.60 -7.52 -22.67
C HIS A 283 -13.88 -6.04 -22.42
N TRP A 284 -13.94 -5.63 -21.15
CA TRP A 284 -14.09 -4.22 -20.80
C TRP A 284 -12.96 -3.36 -21.38
N LEU A 285 -11.69 -3.75 -21.18
CA LEU A 285 -10.53 -2.96 -21.63
C LEU A 285 -10.25 -3.05 -23.13
N ASN A 286 -10.69 -4.13 -23.77
CA ASN A 286 -10.43 -4.41 -25.18
C ASN A 286 -11.58 -3.96 -26.10
N HIS A 287 -12.80 -3.81 -25.56
CA HIS A 287 -14.04 -3.41 -26.25
C HIS A 287 -14.47 -4.37 -27.38
N GLU A 288 -13.79 -5.50 -27.51
CA GLU A 288 -14.00 -6.51 -28.54
C GLU A 288 -13.68 -7.91 -28.00
N PRO A 289 -14.23 -8.99 -28.61
CA PRO A 289 -13.88 -10.36 -28.22
C PRO A 289 -12.43 -10.74 -28.57
N THR A 290 -11.90 -10.20 -29.67
CA THR A 290 -10.55 -10.48 -30.17
C THR A 290 -9.58 -9.39 -29.76
N PRO A 291 -8.35 -9.72 -29.31
CA PRO A 291 -7.37 -8.70 -28.90
C PRO A 291 -7.13 -7.62 -29.95
N SER A 292 -7.21 -6.36 -29.53
CA SER A 292 -6.96 -5.18 -30.34
C SER A 292 -5.85 -4.32 -29.70
N ASP A 293 -5.46 -3.25 -30.38
CA ASP A 293 -4.50 -2.28 -29.86
C ASP A 293 -4.92 -1.67 -28.51
N LEU A 294 -6.23 -1.62 -28.20
CA LEU A 294 -6.75 -1.15 -26.92
C LEU A 294 -6.28 -1.99 -25.72
N PHE A 295 -5.99 -3.27 -25.95
CA PHE A 295 -5.44 -4.15 -24.92
C PHE A 295 -3.93 -4.36 -25.09
N LEU A 296 -3.48 -4.62 -26.33
CA LEU A 296 -2.06 -4.90 -26.63
C LEU A 296 -1.12 -3.77 -26.20
N LYS A 297 -1.57 -2.52 -26.31
CA LYS A 297 -0.77 -1.32 -26.00
C LYS A 297 -1.17 -0.67 -24.68
N ARG A 298 -1.98 -1.34 -23.85
CA ARG A 298 -2.40 -0.83 -22.54
C ARG A 298 -1.36 -1.10 -21.47
N GLU A 299 -1.10 -0.09 -20.65
CA GLU A 299 -0.29 -0.26 -19.44
C GLU A 299 -1.13 -0.88 -18.31
N ILE A 300 -0.56 -1.91 -17.69
CA ILE A 300 -0.99 -2.42 -16.39
C ILE A 300 0.21 -2.35 -15.44
N ALA A 301 0.01 -1.72 -14.28
CA ALA A 301 1.02 -1.59 -13.24
C ALA A 301 0.72 -2.53 -12.08
N TYR A 302 1.74 -3.23 -11.59
CA TYR A 302 1.61 -4.11 -10.42
C TYR A 302 2.11 -3.37 -9.19
N ASN A 303 1.31 -3.37 -8.13
CA ASN A 303 1.79 -3.08 -6.78
C ASN A 303 2.14 -4.42 -6.14
N LEU A 304 3.37 -4.54 -5.65
CA LEU A 304 3.88 -5.70 -4.92
C LEU A 304 3.98 -5.35 -3.43
N PRO A 305 4.31 -6.32 -2.55
CA PRO A 305 4.70 -6.01 -1.18
C PRO A 305 5.82 -4.95 -1.12
N ASP A 306 5.92 -4.25 0.01
CA ASP A 306 6.86 -3.14 0.24
C ASP A 306 6.68 -1.93 -0.70
N ASP A 307 5.44 -1.68 -1.15
CA ASP A 307 5.08 -0.59 -2.06
C ASP A 307 5.89 -0.52 -3.37
N VAL A 308 6.42 -1.68 -3.80
CA VAL A 308 7.16 -1.77 -5.07
C VAL A 308 6.16 -1.74 -6.24
N VAL A 309 6.22 -0.68 -7.05
CA VAL A 309 5.40 -0.53 -8.25
C VAL A 309 6.16 -0.94 -9.51
N VAL A 310 5.72 -2.00 -10.18
CA VAL A 310 6.23 -2.44 -11.48
C VAL A 310 5.33 -1.91 -12.59
N ARG A 311 5.78 -0.87 -13.28
CA ARG A 311 5.04 -0.18 -14.35
C ARG A 311 5.31 -0.73 -15.75
N TYR A 312 4.42 -0.35 -16.68
CA TYR A 312 4.51 -0.63 -18.11
C TYR A 312 4.50 -2.13 -18.47
N ASN A 313 3.71 -2.94 -17.75
CA ASN A 313 3.38 -4.27 -18.25
C ASN A 313 2.28 -4.16 -19.31
N SER A 314 2.28 -5.08 -20.27
CA SER A 314 1.26 -5.20 -21.32
C SER A 314 1.21 -6.64 -21.84
N PHE A 315 0.04 -7.09 -22.27
CA PHE A 315 -0.24 -8.50 -22.59
C PHE A 315 -0.84 -8.65 -23.98
N ASN A 316 -0.63 -9.80 -24.62
CA ASN A 316 -1.14 -10.08 -25.95
C ASN A 316 -2.63 -10.48 -25.93
N ASP A 317 -3.09 -11.12 -24.85
CA ASP A 317 -4.45 -11.66 -24.70
C ASP A 317 -4.81 -11.86 -23.22
N CYS A 318 -6.06 -12.29 -22.99
CA CYS A 318 -6.60 -12.58 -21.66
C CYS A 318 -5.83 -13.69 -20.92
N ASP A 319 -5.36 -14.72 -21.64
CA ASP A 319 -4.69 -15.87 -21.05
C ASP A 319 -3.28 -15.52 -20.57
N GLU A 320 -2.53 -14.75 -21.35
CA GLU A 320 -1.24 -14.19 -20.93
C GLU A 320 -1.43 -13.28 -19.72
N PHE A 321 -2.45 -12.41 -19.73
CA PHE A 321 -2.74 -11.54 -18.60
C PHE A 321 -3.03 -12.34 -17.32
N LYS A 322 -3.94 -13.32 -17.38
CA LYS A 322 -4.25 -14.21 -16.26
C LYS A 322 -3.00 -14.94 -15.77
N LYS A 323 -2.23 -15.53 -16.68
CA LYS A 323 -1.02 -16.28 -16.36
C LYS A 323 0.02 -15.44 -15.64
N GLN A 324 0.26 -14.21 -16.09
CA GLN A 324 1.24 -13.32 -15.47
C GLN A 324 0.78 -12.81 -14.10
N VAL A 325 -0.49 -12.41 -13.96
CA VAL A 325 -1.02 -11.99 -12.65
C VAL A 325 -0.98 -13.15 -11.64
N CYS A 326 -1.36 -14.36 -12.05
CA CYS A 326 -1.29 -15.55 -11.19
C CYS A 326 0.16 -15.96 -10.84
N LYS A 327 1.14 -15.59 -11.66
CA LYS A 327 2.56 -15.86 -11.40
C LYS A 327 3.14 -14.84 -10.42
N VAL A 328 2.81 -13.56 -10.60
CA VAL A 328 3.36 -12.46 -9.79
C VAL A 328 2.65 -12.35 -8.44
N VAL A 329 1.33 -12.55 -8.43
CA VAL A 329 0.41 -12.38 -7.30
C VAL A 329 0.58 -10.99 -6.68
N PRO A 330 0.22 -9.91 -7.41
CA PRO A 330 0.34 -8.55 -6.90
C PRO A 330 -0.67 -8.26 -5.78
N THR A 331 -0.36 -7.34 -4.87
CA THR A 331 -1.28 -6.88 -3.82
C THR A 331 -2.48 -6.17 -4.43
N ARG A 332 -2.24 -5.37 -5.48
CA ARG A 332 -3.24 -4.83 -6.40
C ARG A 332 -2.58 -4.54 -7.73
N PHE A 333 -3.38 -4.34 -8.78
CA PHE A 333 -2.87 -3.78 -10.01
C PHE A 333 -3.74 -2.62 -10.49
N GLU A 334 -3.11 -1.73 -11.24
CA GLU A 334 -3.68 -0.48 -11.70
C GLU A 334 -3.66 -0.45 -13.22
N ILE A 335 -4.69 0.16 -13.77
CA ILE A 335 -4.91 0.26 -15.21
C ILE A 335 -4.47 1.67 -15.64
N GLY A 336 -3.60 1.69 -16.64
CA GLY A 336 -3.08 2.88 -17.28
C GLY A 336 -3.64 3.11 -18.67
N PRO A 337 -3.05 4.08 -19.41
CA PRO A 337 -3.50 4.41 -20.75
C PRO A 337 -3.08 3.35 -21.77
N VAL A 338 -3.71 3.45 -22.94
CA VAL A 338 -3.24 2.87 -24.19
C VAL A 338 -2.13 3.76 -24.75
N TYR A 339 -1.04 3.15 -25.18
CA TYR A 339 0.13 3.83 -25.75
C TYR A 339 0.19 3.68 -27.27
N THR A 340 1.06 4.48 -27.88
CA THR A 340 1.49 4.37 -29.30
C THR A 340 2.10 3.00 -29.64
N SER A 341 2.83 2.38 -28.72
CA SER A 341 3.42 1.04 -28.84
C SER A 341 3.22 0.24 -27.55
N ARG A 342 3.57 -1.05 -27.56
CA ARG A 342 3.45 -1.92 -26.37
C ARG A 342 4.29 -1.39 -25.19
N PRO A 343 3.70 -1.15 -24.01
CA PRO A 343 4.44 -0.67 -22.82
C PRO A 343 5.65 -1.52 -22.43
N ARG A 344 5.56 -2.85 -22.54
CA ARG A 344 6.69 -3.74 -22.22
C ARG A 344 7.92 -3.52 -23.11
N ASP A 345 7.69 -3.02 -24.32
CA ASP A 345 8.72 -2.77 -25.34
C ASP A 345 9.20 -1.30 -25.33
N ARG A 346 8.78 -0.47 -24.35
CA ARG A 346 9.09 0.98 -24.34
C ARG A 346 10.57 1.32 -24.48
N LYS A 347 11.47 0.42 -24.02
CA LYS A 347 12.92 0.64 -24.07
C LYS A 347 13.48 0.64 -25.49
N THR A 348 12.77 0.03 -26.45
CA THR A 348 13.16 0.02 -27.87
C THR A 348 12.54 1.18 -28.66
N ALA A 349 11.65 1.96 -28.06
CA ALA A 349 11.04 3.11 -28.71
C ALA A 349 12.03 4.29 -28.79
N ARG A 350 11.97 5.06 -29.88
CA ARG A 350 12.73 6.31 -30.00
C ARG A 350 12.31 7.29 -28.91
N LYS A 351 13.26 8.10 -28.41
CA LYS A 351 12.99 9.13 -27.39
C LYS A 351 11.87 10.06 -27.89
N GLY A 352 10.81 10.20 -27.10
CA GLY A 352 9.63 11.02 -27.44
C GLY A 352 8.59 10.35 -28.34
N ALA A 353 8.82 9.12 -28.82
CA ALA A 353 7.85 8.39 -29.63
C ALA A 353 6.82 7.59 -28.80
N PHE A 354 7.12 7.31 -27.52
CA PHE A 354 6.27 6.54 -26.62
C PHE A 354 5.36 7.46 -25.79
N ASN A 355 4.16 7.72 -26.31
CA ASN A 355 3.17 8.59 -25.68
C ASN A 355 1.82 7.90 -25.45
N PRO A 356 1.06 8.30 -24.42
CA PRO A 356 -0.30 7.84 -24.19
C PRO A 356 -1.27 8.41 -25.23
N THR A 357 -2.07 7.55 -25.85
CA THR A 357 -3.00 7.91 -26.93
C THR A 357 -4.44 7.98 -26.43
N ARG A 358 -4.90 6.96 -25.70
CA ARG A 358 -6.28 6.85 -25.19
C ARG A 358 -6.29 6.37 -23.74
N ARG A 359 -7.31 6.72 -22.98
CA ARG A 359 -7.61 6.15 -21.66
C ARG A 359 -9.01 6.56 -21.24
N GLU A 360 -9.71 5.72 -20.52
CA GLU A 360 -10.96 6.09 -19.85
C GLU A 360 -10.83 7.45 -19.12
N LEU A 361 -11.87 8.27 -19.18
CA LEU A 361 -11.98 9.41 -18.26
C LEU A 361 -12.37 8.85 -16.90
N VAL A 362 -11.59 9.18 -15.87
CA VAL A 362 -11.79 8.64 -14.53
C VAL A 362 -12.01 9.75 -13.53
N PHE A 363 -12.80 9.47 -12.50
CA PHE A 363 -12.95 10.31 -11.32
C PHE A 363 -12.76 9.46 -10.06
N ASP A 364 -12.13 10.04 -9.04
CA ASP A 364 -11.91 9.41 -7.74
C ASP A 364 -12.49 10.31 -6.66
N ILE A 365 -13.23 9.68 -5.74
CA ILE A 365 -13.99 10.32 -4.67
C ILE A 365 -13.68 9.53 -3.40
N ASP A 366 -12.95 10.14 -2.46
CA ASP A 366 -12.60 9.55 -1.18
C ASP A 366 -13.35 10.25 -0.05
N MET A 367 -13.85 9.47 0.92
CA MET A 367 -14.54 10.01 2.09
C MET A 367 -13.68 10.98 2.92
N THR A 368 -12.35 10.90 2.88
CA THR A 368 -11.49 11.84 3.61
C THR A 368 -11.70 13.28 3.20
N ASP A 369 -12.08 13.53 1.94
CA ASP A 369 -12.35 14.88 1.48
C ASP A 369 -13.57 15.49 2.20
N TYR A 370 -14.39 14.67 2.85
CA TYR A 370 -15.58 15.06 3.61
C TYR A 370 -15.33 15.15 5.13
N ASP A 371 -14.12 14.89 5.63
CA ASP A 371 -13.77 15.00 7.05
C ASP A 371 -14.22 16.32 7.73
N PRO A 372 -14.10 17.50 7.10
CA PRO A 372 -14.54 18.76 7.70
C PRO A 372 -16.06 18.87 7.91
N ILE A 373 -16.86 18.01 7.26
CA ILE A 373 -18.32 18.10 7.22
C ILE A 373 -19.01 16.79 7.60
N ARG A 374 -18.27 15.81 8.12
CA ARG A 374 -18.83 14.58 8.69
C ARG A 374 -18.47 14.47 10.17
N THR A 375 -19.39 13.96 10.97
CA THR A 375 -19.27 13.89 12.44
C THR A 375 -19.29 12.44 12.96
N CYS A 376 -19.78 11.49 12.16
CA CYS A 376 -19.93 10.10 12.60
C CYS A 376 -18.64 9.26 12.54
N CYS A 377 -17.67 9.66 11.72
CA CYS A 377 -16.39 8.98 11.50
C CYS A 377 -15.31 10.01 11.20
N SER A 378 -14.04 9.61 11.28
CA SER A 378 -12.89 10.45 10.93
C SER A 378 -11.85 9.64 10.15
N ASP A 379 -10.97 10.35 9.43
CA ASP A 379 -9.85 9.78 8.68
C ASP A 379 -10.28 8.63 7.74
N ALA A 380 -9.88 7.41 8.08
CA ALA A 380 -10.02 6.26 7.21
C ALA A 380 -11.20 5.36 7.55
N ASP A 381 -11.95 5.71 8.59
CA ASP A 381 -13.14 5.00 9.02
C ASP A 381 -14.35 5.49 8.24
N ILE A 382 -15.26 4.57 7.97
CA ILE A 382 -16.53 4.84 7.31
C ILE A 382 -17.65 4.04 7.97
N CYS A 383 -18.88 4.53 7.84
CA CYS A 383 -20.08 3.78 8.15
C CYS A 383 -21.18 4.10 7.14
N LYS A 384 -22.32 3.42 7.24
CA LYS A 384 -23.49 3.64 6.37
C LYS A 384 -23.98 5.09 6.35
N ARG A 385 -23.85 5.80 7.48
CA ARG A 385 -24.26 7.21 7.63
C ARG A 385 -23.48 8.13 6.70
N CYS A 386 -22.15 8.18 6.84
CA CYS A 386 -21.32 9.01 5.97
C CYS A 386 -21.27 8.52 4.52
N TRP A 387 -21.58 7.24 4.22
CA TRP A 387 -21.65 6.77 2.84
C TRP A 387 -22.65 7.57 1.98
N SER A 388 -23.67 8.18 2.59
CA SER A 388 -24.59 9.10 1.94
C SER A 388 -23.90 10.28 1.22
N PHE A 389 -22.71 10.71 1.65
CA PHE A 389 -21.90 11.70 0.91
C PHE A 389 -21.43 11.15 -0.44
N ILE A 390 -21.01 9.89 -0.49
CA ILE A 390 -20.63 9.22 -1.74
C ILE A 390 -21.87 9.00 -2.61
N SER A 391 -23.00 8.62 -2.01
CA SER A 391 -24.27 8.49 -2.74
C SER A 391 -24.71 9.80 -3.40
N ALA A 392 -24.61 10.92 -2.68
CA ALA A 392 -24.84 12.26 -3.22
C ALA A 392 -23.88 12.56 -4.39
N ALA A 393 -22.60 12.25 -4.23
CA ALA A 393 -21.60 12.48 -5.26
C ALA A 393 -21.85 11.67 -6.54
N VAL A 394 -22.19 10.39 -6.41
CA VAL A 394 -22.55 9.50 -7.53
C VAL A 394 -23.76 10.03 -8.28
N ARG A 395 -24.82 10.41 -7.57
CA ARG A 395 -26.05 10.96 -8.16
C ARG A 395 -25.78 12.21 -9.01
N VAL A 396 -25.04 13.16 -8.43
CA VAL A 396 -24.71 14.42 -9.11
C VAL A 396 -23.81 14.17 -10.33
N LEU A 397 -22.76 13.37 -10.18
CA LEU A 397 -21.81 13.12 -11.26
C LEU A 397 -22.41 12.27 -12.38
N ASP A 398 -23.14 11.19 -12.06
CA ASP A 398 -23.77 10.34 -13.09
C ASP A 398 -24.75 11.15 -13.94
N THR A 399 -25.59 11.98 -13.29
CA THR A 399 -26.52 12.89 -13.99
C THR A 399 -25.77 13.96 -14.79
N SER A 400 -24.80 14.65 -14.19
CA SER A 400 -24.06 15.72 -14.88
C SER A 400 -23.28 15.20 -16.07
N ILE A 401 -22.70 14.02 -15.97
CA ILE A 401 -21.90 13.41 -17.03
C ILE A 401 -22.79 12.98 -18.21
N ARG A 402 -23.95 12.39 -17.93
CA ARG A 402 -24.91 12.00 -18.96
C ARG A 402 -25.56 13.22 -19.62
N ASP A 403 -26.07 14.16 -18.84
CA ASP A 403 -26.89 15.25 -19.36
C ASP A 403 -26.06 16.37 -19.99
N GLN A 404 -24.87 16.66 -19.46
CA GLN A 404 -24.05 17.78 -19.91
C GLN A 404 -22.97 17.37 -20.93
N PHE A 405 -22.52 16.11 -20.90
CA PHE A 405 -21.47 15.61 -21.81
C PHE A 405 -21.95 14.50 -22.74
N GLY A 406 -23.11 13.90 -22.50
CA GLY A 406 -23.68 12.86 -23.36
C GLY A 406 -23.03 11.48 -23.23
N TYR A 407 -22.18 11.25 -22.22
CA TYR A 407 -21.51 9.97 -22.04
C TYR A 407 -22.44 8.91 -21.45
N GLU A 408 -22.39 7.69 -21.99
CA GLU A 408 -23.30 6.61 -21.65
C GLU A 408 -22.61 5.46 -20.87
N HIS A 409 -21.34 5.18 -21.17
CA HIS A 409 -20.58 4.02 -20.66
C HIS A 409 -19.84 4.33 -19.36
N LEU A 410 -20.63 4.64 -18.33
CA LEU A 410 -20.16 4.90 -16.98
C LEU A 410 -20.12 3.60 -16.17
N LEU A 411 -18.96 3.28 -15.61
CA LEU A 411 -18.72 2.16 -14.69
C LEU A 411 -18.28 2.72 -13.34
N TRP A 412 -19.19 2.69 -12.37
CA TRP A 412 -18.92 3.03 -10.98
C TRP A 412 -18.38 1.81 -10.24
N VAL A 413 -17.32 1.98 -9.45
CA VAL A 413 -16.61 0.88 -8.78
C VAL A 413 -16.25 1.30 -7.36
N TYR A 414 -16.71 0.53 -6.37
CA TYR A 414 -16.31 0.71 -4.99
C TYR A 414 -14.79 0.54 -4.85
N SER A 415 -14.13 1.45 -4.12
CA SER A 415 -12.67 1.41 -3.96
C SER A 415 -12.18 0.31 -3.00
N GLY A 416 -13.07 -0.49 -2.42
CA GLY A 416 -12.70 -1.54 -1.47
C GLY A 416 -12.49 -1.04 -0.03
N ARG A 417 -12.52 0.27 0.20
CA ARG A 417 -12.47 0.85 1.56
C ARG A 417 -13.47 1.96 1.76
N ARG A 418 -13.17 3.18 1.31
CA ARG A 418 -13.88 4.40 1.73
C ARG A 418 -14.24 5.35 0.59
N GLY A 419 -14.11 4.91 -0.64
CA GLY A 419 -14.35 5.76 -1.80
C GLY A 419 -14.98 4.99 -2.95
N ILE A 420 -15.18 5.69 -4.06
CA ILE A 420 -15.72 5.14 -5.29
C ILE A 420 -14.99 5.75 -6.48
N HIS A 421 -14.77 4.93 -7.51
CA HIS A 421 -14.17 5.35 -8.76
C HIS A 421 -15.23 5.34 -9.86
N LEU A 422 -15.19 6.31 -10.75
CA LEU A 422 -15.91 6.29 -12.01
C LEU A 422 -14.94 6.05 -13.16
N TRP A 423 -15.28 5.15 -14.07
CA TRP A 423 -14.60 4.93 -15.35
C TRP A 423 -15.57 5.19 -16.50
N ILE A 424 -15.20 6.06 -17.43
CA ILE A 424 -16.01 6.42 -18.60
C ILE A 424 -15.31 5.89 -19.84
N SER A 425 -15.97 4.94 -20.52
CA SER A 425 -15.40 4.15 -21.62
C SER A 425 -15.90 4.57 -23.00
N ASP A 426 -16.68 5.64 -23.08
CA ASP A 426 -17.11 6.25 -24.35
C ASP A 426 -15.89 6.62 -25.21
N PRO A 427 -15.88 6.32 -26.53
CA PRO A 427 -14.73 6.59 -27.39
C PRO A 427 -14.23 8.04 -27.30
N GLU A 428 -15.14 9.01 -27.30
CA GLU A 428 -14.83 10.43 -27.20
C GLU A 428 -14.20 10.79 -25.85
N ALA A 429 -14.70 10.21 -24.76
CA ALA A 429 -14.12 10.38 -23.43
C ALA A 429 -12.69 9.79 -23.37
N MET A 430 -12.48 8.65 -24.03
CA MET A 430 -11.19 8.00 -24.09
C MET A 430 -10.14 8.81 -24.85
N ASP A 431 -10.57 9.57 -25.85
CA ASP A 431 -9.71 10.38 -26.73
C ASP A 431 -9.37 11.78 -26.18
N LEU A 432 -10.04 12.23 -25.11
CA LEU A 432 -9.80 13.56 -24.52
C LEU A 432 -8.33 13.82 -24.19
N THR A 433 -7.79 14.95 -24.62
CA THR A 433 -6.45 15.46 -24.25
C THR A 433 -6.38 15.83 -22.78
N ASP A 434 -5.17 15.95 -22.23
CA ASP A 434 -4.98 16.41 -20.84
C ASP A 434 -5.61 17.81 -20.61
N GLU A 435 -5.60 18.67 -21.63
CA GLU A 435 -6.22 20.00 -21.58
C GLU A 435 -7.75 19.90 -21.54
N GLN A 436 -8.34 19.05 -22.38
CA GLN A 436 -9.79 18.81 -22.39
C GLN A 436 -10.26 18.15 -21.10
N ARG A 437 -9.51 17.17 -20.58
CA ARG A 437 -9.76 16.55 -19.27
C ARG A 437 -9.75 17.59 -18.15
N LYS A 438 -8.73 18.45 -18.14
CA LYS A 438 -8.64 19.55 -17.18
C LYS A 438 -9.84 20.49 -17.29
N ALA A 439 -10.33 20.78 -18.49
CA ALA A 439 -11.53 21.60 -18.68
C ALA A 439 -12.79 20.95 -18.08
N ILE A 440 -13.00 19.66 -18.32
CA ILE A 440 -14.14 18.91 -17.74
C ILE A 440 -14.04 18.84 -16.22
N VAL A 441 -12.86 18.51 -15.68
CA VAL A 441 -12.63 18.47 -14.23
C VAL A 441 -12.90 19.83 -13.61
N ASN A 442 -12.35 20.90 -14.17
CA ASN A 442 -12.59 22.26 -13.68
C ASN A 442 -14.07 22.69 -13.79
N TRP A 443 -14.81 22.17 -14.78
CA TRP A 443 -16.25 22.43 -14.92
C TRP A 443 -17.06 21.76 -13.81
N LEU A 444 -16.70 20.53 -13.45
CA LEU A 444 -17.37 19.75 -12.40
C LEU A 444 -16.89 20.12 -10.99
N THR A 445 -15.69 20.66 -10.82
CA THR A 445 -15.18 21.07 -9.51
C THR A 445 -15.63 22.49 -9.15
N ILE A 446 -16.64 22.59 -8.27
CA ILE A 446 -17.11 23.87 -7.75
C ILE A 446 -16.64 24.16 -6.31
N ILE A 447 -16.34 23.12 -5.52
CA ILE A 447 -15.96 23.27 -4.12
C ILE A 447 -14.56 23.90 -4.00
N PRO A 448 -14.36 24.97 -3.23
CA PRO A 448 -13.04 25.54 -3.01
C PRO A 448 -12.16 24.56 -2.24
N LYS A 449 -10.89 24.43 -2.65
CA LYS A 449 -9.89 23.65 -1.89
C LYS A 449 -9.50 24.29 -0.55
N ASP A 450 -9.70 25.59 -0.45
CA ASP A 450 -9.41 26.37 0.74
C ASP A 450 -10.69 26.48 1.56
N GLU A 451 -10.74 25.77 2.68
CA GLU A 451 -11.90 25.73 3.59
C GLU A 451 -12.25 27.11 4.17
N SER A 452 -11.32 28.06 4.16
CA SER A 452 -11.58 29.44 4.59
C SER A 452 -12.37 30.25 3.55
N LYS A 453 -12.45 29.77 2.30
CA LYS A 453 -13.17 30.45 1.23
C LYS A 453 -14.61 29.96 1.17
N ARG A 454 -15.54 30.91 1.26
CA ARG A 454 -16.95 30.66 0.94
C ARG A 454 -17.09 30.21 -0.52
N LEU A 455 -17.92 29.20 -0.75
CA LEU A 455 -18.38 28.89 -2.09
C LEU A 455 -19.17 30.09 -2.65
N ASN A 456 -18.89 30.44 -3.90
CA ASN A 456 -19.72 31.38 -4.67
C ASN A 456 -19.73 30.92 -6.13
N VAL A 457 -20.80 30.24 -6.51
CA VAL A 457 -20.97 29.70 -7.88
C VAL A 457 -21.51 30.74 -8.86
N ARG A 458 -21.84 31.95 -8.39
CA ARG A 458 -22.45 33.00 -9.22
C ARG A 458 -21.41 33.98 -9.72
N PHE A 459 -21.56 34.38 -10.99
CA PHE A 459 -20.74 35.41 -11.60
C PHE A 459 -21.50 36.75 -11.61
N GLY A 460 -21.12 37.66 -10.71
CA GLY A 460 -21.80 38.95 -10.54
C GLY A 460 -23.22 38.81 -10.00
N SER A 461 -24.18 39.54 -10.59
CA SER A 461 -25.60 39.54 -10.19
C SER A 461 -26.45 38.46 -10.90
N ARG A 462 -25.81 37.50 -11.57
CA ARG A 462 -26.50 36.42 -12.30
C ARG A 462 -27.10 35.39 -11.34
N GLY A 463 -28.15 34.71 -11.80
CA GLY A 463 -28.74 33.58 -11.09
C GLY A 463 -27.80 32.36 -11.02
N LEU A 464 -28.27 31.29 -10.37
CA LEU A 464 -27.55 30.02 -10.32
C LEU A 464 -27.23 29.53 -11.74
N PRO A 465 -26.00 29.04 -12.01
CA PRO A 465 -25.69 28.41 -13.30
C PRO A 465 -26.66 27.28 -13.61
N ALA A 466 -27.20 27.24 -14.84
CA ALA A 466 -28.18 26.24 -15.25
C ALA A 466 -27.67 24.79 -15.11
N SER A 467 -26.36 24.59 -15.25
CA SER A 467 -25.70 23.29 -15.05
C SER A 467 -25.73 22.79 -13.60
N LEU A 468 -25.93 23.67 -12.63
CA LEU A 468 -26.00 23.33 -11.20
C LEU A 468 -27.42 23.25 -10.67
N GLN A 469 -28.42 23.71 -11.43
CA GLN A 469 -29.81 23.69 -10.99
C GLN A 469 -30.31 22.26 -10.67
N PRO A 470 -30.12 21.25 -11.54
CA PRO A 470 -30.54 19.88 -11.23
C PRO A 470 -29.83 19.32 -9.99
N SER A 471 -28.52 19.62 -9.86
CA SER A 471 -27.73 19.19 -8.71
C SER A 471 -28.24 19.82 -7.42
N LEU A 472 -28.53 21.14 -7.41
CA LEU A 472 -29.05 21.82 -6.24
C LEU A 472 -30.42 21.28 -5.82
N GLU A 473 -31.33 21.05 -6.77
CA GLU A 473 -32.68 20.52 -6.49
C GLU A 473 -32.61 19.13 -5.80
N GLN A 474 -31.74 18.25 -6.30
CA GLN A 474 -31.51 16.94 -5.73
C GLN A 474 -30.82 17.00 -4.35
N LEU A 475 -29.80 17.85 -4.23
CA LEU A 475 -29.00 17.97 -3.02
C LEU A 475 -29.72 18.71 -1.90
N ALA A 476 -30.66 19.61 -2.19
CA ALA A 476 -31.43 20.33 -1.18
C ALA A 476 -32.28 19.38 -0.30
N MET A 477 -32.78 18.29 -0.88
CA MET A 477 -33.49 17.24 -0.13
C MET A 477 -32.53 16.48 0.77
N LEU A 478 -31.41 16.01 0.20
CA LEU A 478 -30.37 15.28 0.93
C LEU A 478 -29.72 16.11 2.04
N PHE A 479 -29.61 17.43 1.87
CA PHE A 479 -29.04 18.33 2.86
C PHE A 479 -29.80 18.26 4.19
N SER A 480 -31.13 18.17 4.15
CA SER A 480 -31.92 18.05 5.38
C SER A 480 -31.60 16.75 6.11
N ASP A 481 -31.69 15.62 5.41
CA ASP A 481 -31.53 14.31 6.03
C ASP A 481 -30.07 14.06 6.46
N LEU A 482 -29.11 14.40 5.61
CA LEU A 482 -27.69 14.12 5.82
C LEU A 482 -27.02 15.15 6.74
N ILE A 483 -27.15 16.44 6.45
CA ILE A 483 -26.35 17.48 7.11
C ILE A 483 -27.00 17.94 8.42
N LEU A 484 -28.32 18.11 8.41
CA LEU A 484 -29.05 18.64 9.56
C LEU A 484 -29.42 17.55 10.56
N CYS A 485 -30.00 16.44 10.09
CA CYS A 485 -30.51 15.40 10.98
C CYS A 485 -29.45 14.35 11.32
N ASP A 486 -28.82 13.74 10.30
CA ASP A 486 -27.89 12.64 10.54
C ASP A 486 -26.55 13.12 11.09
N GLN A 487 -25.84 14.02 10.40
CA GLN A 487 -24.53 14.49 10.84
C GLN A 487 -24.60 15.60 11.90
N ASP A 488 -25.74 16.28 12.04
CA ASP A 488 -25.93 17.41 12.97
C ASP A 488 -24.77 18.41 12.93
N CYS A 489 -24.34 18.80 11.71
CA CYS A 489 -23.10 19.55 11.47
C CYS A 489 -23.01 20.92 12.16
N PHE A 490 -24.14 21.49 12.56
CA PHE A 490 -24.27 22.80 13.22
C PHE A 490 -24.69 22.69 14.69
N GLY A 491 -24.77 21.47 15.24
CA GLY A 491 -25.16 21.25 16.63
C GLY A 491 -24.16 21.87 17.61
N THR A 492 -22.86 21.76 17.31
CA THR A 492 -21.76 22.27 18.15
C THR A 492 -21.41 23.73 17.87
N GLU A 493 -20.72 24.37 18.83
CA GLU A 493 -20.14 25.71 18.67
C GLU A 493 -19.25 25.82 17.43
N THR A 494 -18.34 24.86 17.27
CA THR A 494 -17.46 24.79 16.10
C THR A 494 -18.25 24.69 14.78
N GLY A 495 -19.35 23.93 14.80
CA GLY A 495 -20.20 23.68 13.65
C GLY A 495 -20.98 24.91 13.21
N TYR A 496 -21.71 25.55 14.13
CA TYR A 496 -22.47 26.75 13.77
C TYR A 496 -21.57 27.95 13.47
N GLU A 497 -20.39 28.08 14.10
CA GLU A 497 -19.43 29.13 13.74
C GLU A 497 -18.87 28.92 12.32
N ALA A 498 -18.71 27.68 11.87
CA ALA A 498 -18.39 27.40 10.47
C ALA A 498 -19.51 27.84 9.52
N LEU A 499 -20.78 27.58 9.88
CA LEU A 499 -21.94 28.05 9.12
C LEU A 499 -22.01 29.58 9.04
N LEU A 500 -21.83 30.28 10.17
CA LEU A 500 -21.89 31.74 10.24
C LEU A 500 -20.87 32.42 9.32
N LYS A 501 -19.68 31.84 9.14
CA LYS A 501 -18.64 32.33 8.21
C LYS A 501 -19.08 32.31 6.74
N LEU A 502 -20.07 31.50 6.39
CA LEU A 502 -20.59 31.37 5.03
C LEU A 502 -21.70 32.39 4.74
N ILE A 503 -22.24 33.06 5.76
CA ILE A 503 -23.30 34.06 5.62
C ILE A 503 -22.68 35.44 5.32
N PRO A 504 -23.08 36.11 4.23
CA PRO A 504 -22.43 37.36 3.81
C PRO A 504 -22.86 38.61 4.61
N ASP A 505 -23.97 38.56 5.34
CA ASP A 505 -24.53 39.71 6.07
C ASP A 505 -24.15 39.65 7.56
N SER A 506 -23.33 40.61 8.01
CA SER A 506 -22.84 40.66 9.38
C SER A 506 -23.93 40.86 10.44
N ARG A 507 -25.04 41.53 10.08
CA ARG A 507 -26.17 41.75 11.01
C ARG A 507 -26.92 40.46 11.28
N VAL A 508 -27.11 39.65 10.22
CA VAL A 508 -27.71 38.32 10.34
C VAL A 508 -26.80 37.41 11.15
N VAL A 509 -25.47 37.46 10.91
CA VAL A 509 -24.49 36.69 11.68
C VAL A 509 -24.54 37.04 13.17
N GLU A 510 -24.55 38.31 13.53
CA GLU A 510 -24.61 38.75 14.94
C GLU A 510 -25.93 38.35 15.61
N SER A 511 -27.07 38.48 14.90
CA SER A 511 -28.38 38.04 15.39
C SER A 511 -28.40 36.54 15.71
N LEU A 512 -27.98 35.71 14.73
CA LEU A 512 -27.96 34.26 14.86
C LEU A 512 -26.96 33.80 15.93
N ARG A 513 -25.77 34.40 16.00
CA ARG A 513 -24.77 34.07 17.03
C ARG A 513 -25.33 34.29 18.44
N ASN A 514 -25.91 35.46 18.70
CA ASN A 514 -26.49 35.77 20.01
C ASN A 514 -27.62 34.78 20.40
N GLN A 515 -28.42 34.36 19.41
CA GLN A 515 -29.48 33.36 19.61
C GLN A 515 -28.91 31.96 19.90
N TRP A 516 -27.83 31.57 19.25
CA TRP A 516 -27.26 30.22 19.37
C TRP A 516 -26.31 30.06 20.55
N GLU A 517 -25.58 31.10 20.97
CA GLU A 517 -24.73 31.06 22.16
C GLU A 517 -25.53 30.77 23.45
N SER A 518 -26.81 31.15 23.46
CA SER A 518 -27.71 30.99 24.60
C SER A 518 -28.61 29.75 24.52
N SER A 519 -28.51 28.96 23.44
CA SER A 519 -29.41 27.83 23.19
C SER A 519 -28.66 26.56 22.77
N ASN A 520 -29.14 25.39 23.22
CA ASN A 520 -28.61 24.09 22.80
C ASN A 520 -29.46 23.51 21.65
N SER A 521 -29.65 24.30 20.59
CA SER A 521 -30.52 23.96 19.46
C SER A 521 -29.86 23.00 18.47
N SER A 522 -30.66 22.16 17.81
CA SER A 522 -30.18 21.23 16.77
C SER A 522 -29.77 21.96 15.48
N SER A 523 -29.04 21.29 14.58
CA SER A 523 -28.76 21.86 13.26
C SER A 523 -30.01 22.19 12.46
N GLU A 524 -31.07 21.39 12.60
CA GLU A 524 -32.35 21.62 11.94
C GLU A 524 -33.01 22.91 12.41
N ASP A 525 -33.02 23.15 13.72
CA ASP A 525 -33.55 24.38 14.33
C ASP A 525 -32.76 25.60 13.87
N LYS A 526 -31.42 25.55 13.96
CA LYS A 526 -30.54 26.63 13.50
C LYS A 526 -30.74 26.95 12.03
N TRP A 527 -30.90 25.92 11.18
CA TRP A 527 -31.19 26.12 9.75
C TRP A 527 -32.56 26.76 9.50
N LYS A 528 -33.57 26.38 10.29
CA LYS A 528 -34.92 26.98 10.23
C LYS A 528 -34.91 28.45 10.67
N GLU A 529 -34.12 28.79 11.67
CA GLU A 529 -33.91 30.15 12.14
C GLU A 529 -33.21 31.00 11.07
N PHE A 530 -32.15 30.47 10.44
CA PHE A 530 -31.53 31.13 9.29
C PHE A 530 -32.52 31.38 8.15
N LYS A 531 -33.35 30.39 7.77
CA LYS A 531 -34.43 30.59 6.78
C LYS A 531 -35.44 31.66 7.20
N THR A 532 -35.66 31.84 8.50
CA THR A 532 -36.56 32.85 9.05
C THR A 532 -35.95 34.24 8.94
N GLU A 533 -34.65 34.38 9.22
CA GLU A 533 -33.90 35.63 8.98
C GLU A 533 -33.97 36.09 7.51
N ILE A 534 -33.83 35.17 6.56
CA ILE A 534 -34.01 35.48 5.12
C ILE A 534 -35.42 36.02 4.85
N LYS A 535 -36.44 35.51 5.55
CA LYS A 535 -37.84 35.89 5.34
C LYS A 535 -38.18 37.29 5.84
N HIS A 536 -37.44 37.84 6.81
CA HIS A 536 -37.63 39.21 7.30
C HIS A 536 -37.37 40.27 6.23
N TYR A 537 -36.51 39.99 5.26
CA TYR A 537 -36.24 40.89 4.15
C TYR A 537 -37.33 40.80 3.07
N PRO A 538 -37.81 41.93 2.51
CA PRO A 538 -38.84 41.93 1.46
C PRO A 538 -38.44 41.11 0.22
N LYS A 539 -39.42 40.45 -0.42
CA LYS A 539 -39.21 39.79 -1.71
C LYS A 539 -38.70 40.80 -2.75
N GLY A 540 -37.67 40.43 -3.50
CA GLY A 540 -37.04 41.31 -4.50
C GLY A 540 -35.95 42.25 -3.96
N SER A 541 -35.73 42.31 -2.64
CA SER A 541 -34.58 43.05 -2.08
C SER A 541 -33.25 42.37 -2.42
N SER A 542 -32.20 43.17 -2.62
CA SER A 542 -30.85 42.67 -2.89
C SER A 542 -30.30 41.84 -1.73
N GLN A 543 -30.65 42.19 -0.49
CA GLN A 543 -30.27 41.46 0.71
C GLN A 543 -30.89 40.06 0.74
N ARG A 544 -32.21 39.95 0.50
CA ARG A 544 -32.88 38.65 0.43
C ARG A 544 -32.29 37.80 -0.69
N ALA A 545 -32.00 38.38 -1.86
CA ALA A 545 -31.38 37.67 -2.97
C ALA A 545 -29.97 37.15 -2.60
N ALA A 546 -29.14 37.98 -1.97
CA ALA A 546 -27.80 37.60 -1.52
C ALA A 546 -27.83 36.48 -0.46
N LEU A 547 -28.74 36.55 0.51
CA LEU A 547 -28.89 35.52 1.53
C LEU A 547 -29.47 34.21 0.98
N THR A 548 -30.41 34.29 0.03
CA THR A 548 -30.94 33.11 -0.67
C THR A 548 -29.83 32.44 -1.49
N ALA A 549 -29.02 33.23 -2.20
CA ALA A 549 -27.85 32.74 -2.91
C ALA A 549 -26.85 32.05 -1.98
N ALA A 550 -26.55 32.66 -0.83
CA ALA A 550 -25.66 32.06 0.17
C ALA A 550 -26.22 30.75 0.74
N MET A 551 -27.54 30.68 0.97
CA MET A 551 -28.19 29.44 1.41
C MET A 551 -28.03 28.30 0.39
N GLU A 552 -28.20 28.59 -0.90
CA GLU A 552 -27.98 27.62 -1.97
C GLU A 552 -26.50 27.21 -2.07
N ASP A 553 -25.57 28.16 -1.91
CA ASP A 553 -24.13 27.90 -1.90
C ASP A 553 -23.73 27.03 -0.69
N ILE A 554 -24.33 27.24 0.48
CA ILE A 554 -24.11 26.40 1.67
C ILE A 554 -24.58 24.97 1.41
N ILE A 555 -25.75 24.77 0.79
CA ILE A 555 -26.25 23.43 0.44
C ILE A 555 -25.22 22.73 -0.44
N LEU A 556 -24.74 23.38 -1.50
CA LEU A 556 -23.71 22.82 -2.39
C LEU A 556 -22.40 22.55 -1.64
N GLN A 557 -21.93 23.47 -0.81
CA GLN A 557 -20.66 23.32 -0.08
C GLN A 557 -20.62 22.08 0.84
N TYR A 558 -21.78 21.73 1.42
CA TYR A 558 -21.91 20.60 2.33
C TYR A 558 -22.31 19.29 1.65
N THR A 559 -22.76 19.29 0.39
CA THR A 559 -23.33 18.06 -0.22
C THR A 559 -22.84 17.76 -1.62
N TYR A 560 -22.21 18.72 -2.31
CA TYR A 560 -21.71 18.53 -3.66
C TYR A 560 -20.44 17.63 -3.69
N PRO A 561 -20.23 16.84 -4.76
CA PRO A 561 -19.03 16.03 -4.94
C PRO A 561 -17.69 16.76 -4.69
N ARG A 562 -16.80 16.13 -3.95
CA ARG A 562 -15.39 16.54 -3.80
C ARG A 562 -14.54 15.56 -4.62
N LEU A 563 -13.79 16.09 -5.60
CA LEU A 563 -13.08 15.27 -6.60
C LEU A 563 -11.57 15.33 -6.37
N ASP A 564 -10.88 14.19 -6.42
CA ASP A 564 -9.44 14.19 -6.66
C ASP A 564 -9.15 14.55 -8.12
N GLU A 565 -8.97 15.85 -8.34
CA GLU A 565 -8.71 16.42 -9.66
C GLU A 565 -7.47 15.83 -10.34
N ASN A 566 -6.45 15.39 -9.59
CA ASN A 566 -5.17 14.98 -10.17
C ASN A 566 -5.28 13.65 -10.90
N VAL A 567 -6.14 12.76 -10.41
CA VAL A 567 -6.42 11.44 -11.02
C VAL A 567 -7.06 11.59 -12.41
N SER A 568 -7.83 12.66 -12.57
CA SER A 568 -8.70 12.91 -13.72
C SER A 568 -8.01 13.72 -14.83
N LYS A 569 -7.06 14.60 -14.46
CA LYS A 569 -6.45 15.60 -15.35
C LYS A 569 -5.48 15.07 -16.40
N LYS A 570 -4.80 13.94 -16.16
CA LYS A 570 -3.75 13.42 -17.05
C LYS A 570 -4.04 12.00 -17.53
N ARG A 571 -3.84 11.74 -18.83
CA ARG A 571 -3.97 10.40 -19.42
C ARG A 571 -3.00 9.38 -18.80
N ASN A 572 -1.81 9.78 -18.36
CA ASN A 572 -0.79 8.86 -17.85
C ASN A 572 -0.97 8.40 -16.39
N HIS A 573 -2.01 8.88 -15.70
CA HIS A 573 -2.34 8.43 -14.35
C HIS A 573 -2.71 6.94 -14.34
N LEU A 574 -2.49 6.27 -13.21
CA LEU A 574 -2.85 4.87 -12.98
C LEU A 574 -4.00 4.83 -11.98
N LEU A 575 -4.99 3.98 -12.19
CA LEU A 575 -6.07 3.82 -11.20
C LEU A 575 -6.36 2.33 -10.98
N LYS A 576 -6.65 1.97 -9.73
CA LYS A 576 -6.83 0.58 -9.29
C LYS A 576 -7.90 -0.13 -10.11
N ALA A 577 -7.57 -1.33 -10.57
CA ALA A 577 -8.48 -2.12 -11.39
C ALA A 577 -9.74 -2.54 -10.61
N PRO A 578 -10.90 -2.62 -11.30
CA PRO A 578 -12.08 -3.28 -10.74
C PRO A 578 -11.75 -4.73 -10.33
N PHE A 579 -12.45 -5.22 -9.31
CA PHE A 579 -12.29 -6.53 -8.69
C PHE A 579 -10.95 -6.80 -7.98
N CYS A 580 -10.04 -5.83 -7.88
CA CYS A 580 -8.88 -5.98 -6.98
C CYS A 580 -9.33 -6.11 -5.52
N ILE A 581 -8.53 -6.79 -4.70
CA ILE A 581 -8.76 -6.81 -3.26
C ILE A 581 -8.10 -5.58 -2.63
N HIS A 582 -8.80 -4.93 -1.70
CA HIS A 582 -8.19 -3.89 -0.90
C HIS A 582 -7.38 -4.52 0.26
N PRO A 583 -6.07 -4.22 0.37
CA PRO A 583 -5.16 -4.96 1.26
C PRO A 583 -5.51 -4.85 2.75
N LYS A 584 -6.08 -3.71 3.19
CA LYS A 584 -6.42 -3.50 4.61
C LYS A 584 -7.80 -3.99 5.03
N THR A 585 -8.69 -4.26 4.08
CA THR A 585 -10.10 -4.59 4.38
C THR A 585 -10.48 -5.98 3.86
N GLY A 586 -9.67 -6.56 2.97
CA GLY A 586 -9.99 -7.80 2.28
C GLY A 586 -11.17 -7.71 1.31
N ARG A 587 -11.84 -6.55 1.21
CA ARG A 587 -13.01 -6.36 0.35
C ARG A 587 -12.63 -6.28 -1.12
N VAL A 588 -13.51 -6.82 -1.96
CA VAL A 588 -13.38 -6.73 -3.42
C VAL A 588 -13.82 -5.34 -3.91
N CYS A 589 -13.09 -4.76 -4.85
CA CYS A 589 -13.45 -3.50 -5.51
C CYS A 589 -14.55 -3.73 -6.55
N VAL A 590 -15.80 -3.89 -6.10
CA VAL A 590 -16.94 -4.30 -6.94
C VAL A 590 -17.59 -3.15 -7.72
N PRO A 591 -18.14 -3.39 -8.92
CA PRO A 591 -19.04 -2.46 -9.58
C PRO A 591 -20.27 -2.11 -8.73
N VAL A 592 -20.76 -0.87 -8.87
CA VAL A 592 -21.92 -0.35 -8.15
C VAL A 592 -22.93 0.22 -9.14
N ASP A 593 -24.21 -0.09 -8.96
CA ASP A 593 -25.29 0.50 -9.77
C ASP A 593 -25.63 1.91 -9.25
N PRO A 594 -25.41 2.98 -10.04
CA PRO A 594 -25.72 4.34 -9.60
C PRO A 594 -27.21 4.54 -9.27
N LYS A 595 -28.12 3.74 -9.83
CA LYS A 595 -29.56 3.83 -9.54
C LYS A 595 -29.94 3.29 -8.16
N LYS A 596 -29.07 2.48 -7.57
CA LYS A 596 -29.27 1.84 -6.26
C LYS A 596 -28.19 2.24 -5.26
N ILE A 597 -27.54 3.38 -5.47
CA ILE A 597 -26.40 3.78 -4.66
C ILE A 597 -26.74 3.97 -3.17
N ASP A 598 -27.98 4.36 -2.86
CA ASP A 598 -28.45 4.53 -1.47
C ASP A 598 -28.71 3.19 -0.76
N GLU A 599 -28.91 2.12 -1.52
CA GLU A 599 -29.04 0.75 -1.00
C GLU A 599 -27.66 0.10 -0.80
N PHE A 600 -26.61 0.61 -1.45
CA PHE A 600 -25.28 0.05 -1.38
C PHE A 600 -24.65 0.25 -0.01
N ASP A 601 -24.31 -0.86 0.66
CA ASP A 601 -23.61 -0.85 1.93
C ASP A 601 -22.16 -1.33 1.74
N PRO A 602 -21.15 -0.45 1.92
CA PRO A 602 -19.75 -0.84 1.77
C PRO A 602 -19.31 -1.91 2.80
N MET A 603 -20.05 -2.11 3.89
CA MET A 603 -19.74 -3.11 4.91
C MET A 603 -20.14 -4.52 4.50
N GLU A 604 -21.17 -4.66 3.65
CA GLU A 604 -21.70 -5.94 3.15
C GLU A 604 -21.00 -6.42 1.88
N VAL A 605 -20.05 -5.65 1.35
CA VAL A 605 -19.26 -6.05 0.18
C VAL A 605 -18.41 -7.29 0.52
N PRO A 606 -18.43 -8.34 -0.32
CA PRO A 606 -17.76 -9.59 -0.02
C PRO A 606 -16.24 -9.41 0.15
N THR A 607 -15.70 -10.13 1.12
CA THR A 607 -14.25 -10.20 1.35
C THR A 607 -13.64 -11.41 0.66
N VAL A 608 -12.33 -11.38 0.39
CA VAL A 608 -11.61 -12.51 -0.20
C VAL A 608 -11.75 -13.80 0.63
N HIS A 609 -11.73 -13.68 1.96
CA HIS A 609 -11.86 -14.81 2.88
C HIS A 609 -13.24 -15.44 2.78
N GLN A 610 -14.28 -14.61 2.79
CA GLN A 610 -15.66 -15.07 2.62
C GLN A 610 -15.83 -15.80 1.28
N LEU A 611 -15.33 -15.23 0.19
CA LEU A 611 -15.47 -15.84 -1.14
C LEU A 611 -14.74 -17.18 -1.27
N LEU A 612 -13.56 -17.31 -0.66
CA LEU A 612 -12.84 -18.59 -0.63
C LEU A 612 -13.58 -19.62 0.23
N ALA A 613 -14.10 -19.22 1.39
CA ALA A 613 -14.91 -20.11 2.25
C ALA A 613 -16.21 -20.58 1.58
N GLU A 614 -16.87 -19.71 0.81
CA GLU A 614 -18.04 -20.07 -0.01
C GLU A 614 -17.69 -21.17 -1.03
N LEU A 615 -16.51 -21.08 -1.67
CA LEU A 615 -16.06 -22.12 -2.61
C LEU A 615 -15.79 -23.46 -1.94
N ASP A 616 -15.17 -23.45 -0.77
CA ASP A 616 -14.84 -24.67 -0.01
C ASP A 616 -16.11 -25.35 0.49
N THR A 617 -17.08 -24.58 1.01
CA THR A 617 -18.39 -25.10 1.44
C THR A 617 -19.16 -25.78 0.30
N VAL A 618 -19.15 -25.18 -0.90
CA VAL A 618 -19.84 -25.78 -2.06
C VAL A 618 -19.09 -27.04 -2.55
N ALA A 619 -17.77 -27.13 -2.36
CA ALA A 619 -17.02 -28.37 -2.64
C ALA A 619 -17.41 -29.50 -1.68
N GLU A 620 -17.48 -29.25 -0.37
CA GLU A 620 -17.88 -30.23 0.65
C GLU A 620 -19.31 -30.77 0.43
N ASN A 621 -20.27 -29.88 0.14
CA ASN A 621 -21.66 -30.27 -0.12
C ASN A 621 -21.79 -31.15 -1.39
N SER A 622 -20.92 -30.93 -2.37
CA SER A 622 -20.91 -31.73 -3.61
C SER A 622 -20.37 -33.15 -3.38
N GLU A 623 -19.46 -33.32 -2.41
CA GLU A 623 -18.93 -34.65 -2.02
C GLU A 623 -19.96 -35.45 -1.22
N HIS A 624 -20.73 -34.80 -0.33
CA HIS A 624 -21.76 -35.47 0.46
C HIS A 624 -22.95 -35.99 -0.36
N HIS A 625 -23.34 -35.32 -1.46
CA HIS A 625 -24.41 -35.78 -2.35
C HIS A 625 -24.00 -36.89 -3.34
N SER A 626 -22.72 -37.29 -3.37
CA SER A 626 -22.24 -38.36 -4.27
C SER A 626 -22.67 -39.78 -3.86
N GLY A 627 -23.35 -39.93 -2.72
CA GLY A 627 -23.88 -41.21 -2.21
C GLY A 627 -25.20 -41.67 -2.85
N GLU A 628 -25.93 -40.82 -3.58
CA GLU A 628 -27.21 -41.19 -4.21
C GLU A 628 -27.19 -40.87 -5.72
N ASN A 629 -27.33 -41.92 -6.54
CA ASN A 629 -27.35 -41.92 -8.02
C ASN A 629 -26.05 -41.51 -8.76
N HIS A 630 -25.31 -42.53 -9.20
CA HIS A 630 -24.07 -42.41 -9.98
C HIS A 630 -24.22 -41.59 -11.28
N PHE A 631 -25.36 -41.69 -11.98
CA PHE A 631 -25.59 -40.94 -13.24
C PHE A 631 -25.81 -39.44 -13.00
N LEU A 632 -26.52 -39.08 -11.92
CA LEU A 632 -26.73 -37.68 -11.54
C LEU A 632 -25.42 -37.05 -11.03
N SER A 633 -24.60 -37.81 -10.29
CA SER A 633 -23.27 -37.41 -9.84
C SER A 633 -22.32 -37.05 -11.00
N VAL A 634 -22.38 -37.80 -12.12
CA VAL A 634 -21.53 -37.53 -13.29
C VAL A 634 -21.97 -36.26 -14.03
N CYS A 635 -23.28 -36.05 -14.23
CA CYS A 635 -23.79 -34.83 -14.85
C CYS A 635 -23.54 -33.58 -13.99
N LEU A 636 -23.75 -33.67 -12.67
CA LEU A 636 -23.44 -32.58 -11.74
C LEU A 636 -21.95 -32.27 -11.72
N ARG A 637 -21.07 -33.28 -11.78
CA ARG A 637 -19.62 -33.09 -11.84
C ARG A 637 -19.15 -32.49 -13.18
N TYR A 638 -19.86 -32.75 -14.29
CA TYR A 638 -19.59 -32.14 -15.60
C TYR A 638 -20.00 -30.66 -15.64
N ASP A 639 -21.13 -30.28 -15.05
CA ASP A 639 -21.52 -28.85 -14.92
C ASP A 639 -20.64 -28.11 -13.88
N TYR A 640 -20.22 -28.81 -12.81
CA TYR A 640 -19.28 -28.33 -11.78
C TYR A 640 -17.90 -27.95 -12.34
N LEU A 641 -17.41 -28.67 -13.35
CA LEU A 641 -16.11 -28.41 -13.98
C LEU A 641 -16.17 -27.32 -15.08
N ASN A 642 -17.36 -27.02 -15.62
CA ASN A 642 -17.53 -26.11 -16.75
C ASN A 642 -17.90 -24.67 -16.36
N ARG A 643 -18.39 -24.44 -15.13
CA ARG A 643 -18.70 -23.10 -14.62
C ARG A 643 -17.49 -22.43 -14.01
N VAL A 644 -17.38 -21.11 -14.19
CA VAL A 644 -16.30 -20.34 -13.55
C VAL A 644 -16.61 -20.21 -12.06
N ASP A 645 -15.61 -20.43 -11.19
CA ASP A 645 -15.80 -20.56 -9.74
C ASP A 645 -16.56 -19.37 -9.10
N TRP A 646 -16.36 -18.14 -9.59
CA TRP A 646 -17.08 -16.96 -9.08
C TRP A 646 -18.59 -16.99 -9.30
N GLU A 647 -19.13 -17.81 -10.22
CA GLU A 647 -20.58 -17.96 -10.42
C GLU A 647 -21.29 -18.57 -9.20
N ARG A 648 -20.53 -19.22 -8.31
CA ARG A 648 -21.02 -19.92 -7.13
C ARG A 648 -20.81 -19.14 -5.84
N THR A 649 -20.37 -17.89 -5.94
CA THR A 649 -20.08 -17.05 -4.78
C THR A 649 -20.91 -15.78 -4.81
N SER A 650 -20.89 -15.05 -3.70
CA SER A 650 -21.45 -13.71 -3.56
C SER A 650 -20.80 -12.68 -4.50
N LEU A 651 -19.74 -13.06 -5.23
CA LEU A 651 -19.14 -12.22 -6.28
C LEU A 651 -19.96 -12.19 -7.58
N LYS A 652 -20.78 -13.21 -7.85
CA LYS A 652 -21.50 -13.38 -9.11
C LYS A 652 -22.28 -12.14 -9.57
N PRO A 653 -23.14 -11.51 -8.73
CA PRO A 653 -23.96 -10.40 -9.19
C PRO A 653 -23.12 -9.25 -9.75
N TYR A 654 -21.97 -8.98 -9.11
CA TYR A 654 -21.06 -7.91 -9.51
C TYR A 654 -20.38 -8.20 -10.85
N VAL A 655 -20.03 -9.46 -11.14
CA VAL A 655 -19.46 -9.85 -12.43
C VAL A 655 -20.52 -9.79 -13.54
N ASP A 656 -21.74 -10.25 -13.27
CA ASP A 656 -22.87 -10.14 -14.21
C ASP A 656 -23.13 -8.67 -14.60
N TRP A 657 -23.00 -7.74 -13.64
CA TRP A 657 -23.10 -6.30 -13.88
C TRP A 657 -22.02 -5.80 -14.84
N LEU A 658 -20.76 -6.20 -14.65
CA LEU A 658 -19.67 -5.84 -15.57
C LEU A 658 -19.89 -6.45 -16.96
N ASP A 659 -20.32 -7.70 -17.04
CA ASP A 659 -20.58 -8.35 -18.32
C ASP A 659 -21.71 -7.66 -19.10
N LYS A 660 -22.80 -7.26 -18.43
CA LYS A 660 -23.86 -6.45 -19.03
C LYS A 660 -23.36 -5.07 -19.48
N HIS A 661 -22.45 -4.46 -18.73
CA HIS A 661 -21.80 -3.21 -19.15
C HIS A 661 -20.97 -3.43 -20.42
N ASN A 662 -20.17 -4.49 -20.47
CA ASN A 662 -19.35 -4.86 -21.62
C ASN A 662 -20.18 -5.17 -22.87
N GLU A 663 -21.33 -5.81 -22.72
CA GLU A 663 -22.25 -6.09 -23.83
C GLU A 663 -22.73 -4.82 -24.53
N ARG A 664 -22.98 -3.74 -23.77
CA ARG A 664 -23.36 -2.44 -24.32
C ARG A 664 -22.21 -1.82 -25.14
N ILE A 665 -21.01 -1.73 -24.55
CA ILE A 665 -19.81 -1.21 -25.23
C ILE A 665 -19.54 -2.00 -26.52
N MET A 666 -19.43 -3.33 -26.43
CA MET A 666 -19.16 -4.18 -27.59
C MET A 666 -20.29 -4.12 -28.63
N GLY A 667 -21.53 -3.93 -28.20
CA GLY A 667 -22.69 -3.76 -29.06
C GLY A 667 -22.57 -2.52 -29.94
N GLU A 668 -22.07 -1.42 -29.39
CA GLU A 668 -21.84 -0.18 -30.13
C GLU A 668 -20.66 -0.27 -31.09
N VAL A 669 -19.53 -0.83 -30.65
CA VAL A 669 -18.38 -1.08 -31.54
C VAL A 669 -18.78 -1.94 -32.75
N ARG A 670 -19.66 -2.94 -32.54
CA ARG A 670 -20.21 -3.75 -33.64
C ARG A 670 -21.11 -2.94 -34.58
N LYS A 671 -21.92 -2.00 -34.06
CA LYS A 671 -22.77 -1.12 -34.88
C LYS A 671 -21.93 -0.17 -35.72
N GLU A 672 -20.90 0.45 -35.13
CA GLU A 672 -19.97 1.35 -35.83
C GLU A 672 -19.27 0.64 -36.99
N LYS A 673 -18.72 -0.56 -36.76
CA LYS A 673 -18.07 -1.37 -37.81
C LYS A 673 -19.00 -1.79 -38.95
N ARG A 674 -20.31 -1.86 -38.71
CA ARG A 674 -21.32 -2.20 -39.72
C ARG A 674 -21.87 -0.98 -40.46
N SER A 675 -21.57 0.23 -40.02
CA SER A 675 -22.06 1.46 -40.66
C SER A 675 -21.33 1.69 -42.01
N PRO A 676 -22.06 2.06 -43.10
CA PRO A 676 -21.48 2.17 -44.45
C PRO A 676 -20.33 3.19 -44.59
N GLY A 677 -20.19 4.13 -43.65
CA GLY A 677 -19.14 5.15 -43.65
C GLY A 677 -17.74 4.65 -43.26
N SER A 678 -17.63 3.49 -42.60
CA SER A 678 -16.34 2.94 -42.15
C SER A 678 -15.50 2.36 -43.32
N PHE A 679 -16.15 1.88 -44.39
CA PHE A 679 -15.47 1.29 -45.54
C PHE A 679 -14.72 2.32 -46.41
N ALA A 680 -15.12 3.59 -46.35
CA ALA A 680 -14.49 4.68 -47.09
C ALA A 680 -13.20 5.19 -46.43
N PHE A 681 -13.05 5.06 -45.10
CA PHE A 681 -11.86 5.55 -44.39
C PHE A 681 -10.65 4.62 -44.51
N TYR A 682 -10.86 3.31 -44.73
CA TYR A 682 -9.77 2.34 -44.90
C TYR A 682 -9.30 2.17 -46.35
N THR A 683 -10.06 2.64 -47.34
CA THR A 683 -9.69 2.56 -48.77
C THR A 683 -9.05 3.84 -49.31
N GLY A 684 -9.20 4.98 -48.62
CA GLY A 684 -8.63 6.28 -49.01
C GLY A 684 -7.13 6.48 -48.77
N LEU A 685 -6.45 5.57 -48.07
CA LEU A 685 -4.99 5.65 -47.82
C LEU A 685 -4.14 4.84 -48.81
N ALA A 686 -4.76 4.20 -49.81
CA ALA A 686 -4.07 3.37 -50.81
C ALA A 686 -4.07 3.94 -52.25
N SER A 687 -4.56 5.17 -52.47
CA SER A 687 -4.49 5.81 -53.80
C SER A 687 -4.18 7.30 -53.69
N GLY A 688 -2.89 7.61 -53.52
CA GLY A 688 -2.36 8.97 -53.49
C GLY A 688 -1.11 9.11 -54.34
N LEU A 689 -1.19 8.76 -55.62
CA LEU A 689 -0.21 9.13 -56.64
C LEU A 689 -0.95 9.39 -57.96
N VAL A 690 -0.70 10.58 -58.53
CA VAL A 690 -1.16 11.10 -59.85
C VAL A 690 -2.63 11.59 -59.81
N SER A 691 -3.02 12.82 -60.14
CA SER A 691 -2.46 13.85 -61.02
C SER A 691 -2.73 15.27 -60.48
N SER A 692 -1.80 16.17 -60.79
CA SER A 692 -2.05 17.61 -60.98
C SER A 692 -3.13 17.86 -62.02
N ASP A 693 -4.08 18.76 -61.74
CA ASP A 693 -4.43 19.92 -62.58
C ASP A 693 -5.85 20.46 -62.31
N MET A 694 -5.95 21.78 -62.54
CA MET A 694 -7.14 22.62 -62.73
C MET A 694 -7.76 23.33 -61.51
N SER A 695 -7.35 24.60 -61.40
CA SER A 695 -8.17 25.80 -61.17
C SER A 695 -9.68 25.64 -61.40
N TRP A 696 -10.52 26.12 -60.48
CA TRP A 696 -11.01 27.51 -60.38
C TRP A 696 -11.56 27.76 -58.96
#